data_AF-A0A966SCT3-F1
#
_entry.id   AF-A0A966SCT3-F1
#
_cell.length_a   1.000
_cell.length_b   1.000
_cell.length_c   1.000
_cell.angle_alpha   90.00
_cell.angle_beta   90.00
_cell.angle_gamma   90.00
#
_symmetry.space_group_name_H-M   'P 1'
#
loop_
_entity.id
_entity.type
_entity.pdbx_description
1 polymer ?
#
loop_
_entity_poly.entity_id
_entity_poly.type
_entity_poly.pdbx_seq_one_letter_code
_entity_poly.pdbx_strand_id
1 'polypeptide(L)'
;MSLMFSHGCLKAAEPDGRASMNEKHRTLLKEHCVSCHGPEKQKGKFRVDDLPFTITNLETAERWQKILNQMNSGEMPPDGEKQPTRAAKTDFLDDLANAMVAARRTLNDQNGVITMRRLNRREYRNTLRELLGVEINVTELPADTGTGGFDTAGVNLFMSANQFEQYQSLGREALEEAFAWQAAAGEERKLRYEAEDSLKVIRKNYEEKLDALERAKQWVKAVDAAAARPENATVVAQLRKESKNEDTFRRSWAVLKGAPAPEDFGFRTVENNADKANGALGYGTPTGAGYMRPYHEHYLKQPHLDTGAYLTIMASNDLGNDVISLRVPYSWPVGDYTVRVRIAATDQAPPERRFVEFGIHPRNGPVMSTHEVTGTMAAPQVIEIPLTLTKGNTDGDNRTIFIREKGSNDHYTQTRRIFGEGKAKNGIGPELALWVDWLEIERKTTGAKPAVAGEAKFGIGDNRQVGSVSAKGLNKVRYECEQANEKVSKYVAEQIDARDRAQRWVKAVEEAAARPENKEIVAELRKNSKNESIFRRSWDKIKGAPSPESFGFKTEENNADKANSALGENWQKYHEYYLKQPALDRGAYLGTPTMHPAVMALGFLQLPVPGEWTSGSYVFRVRLAATKDARPEQRFLEVGMHPRNGMVRATFEVTGTMDRPQIVELPFTLTRSQTDAGDRTLFIREKGAWDNNDEGGRKRAEAVKRNGIGPEAVLWIDYMEIERLSDAAKPQPPGLVALAGLPVNDKSPAPASADVQAAVARFATAAFRGTEPPASYLQRLASIYDTQLKNGAKHGAALRETLAVVLSSPMFLYLAEPTADEKRRPLTGPELATRLSYFLWSAPPDEALL
;
A
#
# COMPACT_ATOMS: atom_id res chain seq x y z
N MET A 1 49.55 -15.93 -19.20
CA MET A 1 49.61 -14.86 -18.19
C MET A 1 48.21 -14.72 -17.60
N SER A 2 47.91 -15.48 -16.55
CA SER A 2 46.64 -15.48 -15.82
C SER A 2 47.00 -15.13 -14.38
N LEU A 3 46.54 -13.98 -13.92
CA LEU A 3 46.78 -13.48 -12.56
C LEU A 3 45.59 -13.88 -11.70
N MET A 4 45.78 -14.93 -10.88
CA MET A 4 44.91 -15.26 -9.76
C MET A 4 45.15 -14.24 -8.63
N PHE A 5 44.12 -13.49 -8.25
CA PHE A 5 44.08 -12.76 -6.99
C PHE A 5 43.55 -13.68 -5.89
N SER A 6 44.44 -14.11 -5.00
CA SER A 6 44.13 -14.79 -3.75
C SER A 6 43.41 -13.84 -2.79
N HIS A 7 42.18 -14.17 -2.42
CA HIS A 7 41.48 -13.54 -1.31
C HIS A 7 42.07 -14.04 0.01
N GLY A 8 43.02 -13.29 0.56
CA GLY A 8 43.43 -13.44 1.95
C GLY A 8 42.29 -13.02 2.87
N CYS A 9 41.70 -13.97 3.58
CA CYS A 9 40.82 -13.71 4.71
C CYS A 9 41.62 -12.99 5.81
N LEU A 10 41.51 -11.67 5.88
CA LEU A 10 41.72 -10.94 7.14
C LEU A 10 40.54 -11.29 8.05
N LYS A 11 40.76 -12.25 8.96
CA LYS A 11 39.89 -12.42 10.13
C LYS A 11 39.89 -11.09 10.89
N ALA A 12 38.76 -10.39 10.89
CA ALA A 12 38.48 -9.41 11.92
C ALA A 12 38.55 -10.15 13.26
N ALA A 13 39.33 -9.63 14.21
CA ALA A 13 39.35 -10.15 15.57
C ALA A 13 37.93 -10.05 16.13
N GLU A 14 37.38 -11.19 16.58
CA GLU A 14 36.14 -11.20 17.34
C GLU A 14 36.32 -10.34 18.60
N PRO A 15 35.44 -9.38 18.90
CA PRO A 15 35.52 -8.62 20.14
C PRO A 15 35.34 -9.60 21.32
N ASP A 16 36.25 -9.51 22.30
CA ASP A 16 36.27 -10.31 23.52
C ASP A 16 34.86 -10.31 24.14
N GLY A 17 34.22 -11.48 24.21
CA GLY A 17 32.80 -11.65 24.56
C GLY A 17 32.45 -11.35 26.03
N ARG A 18 33.23 -10.50 26.70
CA ARG A 18 33.05 -10.11 28.09
C ARG A 18 32.14 -8.89 28.21
N ALA A 19 31.15 -9.01 29.08
CA ALA A 19 30.30 -7.91 29.55
C ALA A 19 31.09 -6.92 30.41
N SER A 20 32.05 -6.19 29.83
CA SER A 20 32.91 -5.27 30.57
C SER A 20 33.24 -4.02 29.78
N MET A 21 33.25 -2.89 30.49
CA MET A 21 33.82 -1.65 30.00
C MET A 21 35.33 -1.77 29.81
N ASN A 22 35.86 -1.11 28.78
CA ASN A 22 37.29 -1.03 28.57
C ASN A 22 37.94 -0.11 29.62
N GLU A 23 38.97 -0.62 30.30
CA GLU A 23 39.68 0.06 31.39
C GLU A 23 40.27 1.42 30.97
N LYS A 24 40.52 1.65 29.67
CA LYS A 24 40.97 2.96 29.13
C LYS A 24 40.04 4.12 29.51
N HIS A 25 38.75 3.84 29.76
CA HIS A 25 37.72 4.84 30.05
C HIS A 25 37.72 5.34 31.50
N ARG A 26 38.53 4.77 32.41
CA ARG A 26 38.64 5.27 33.80
C ARG A 26 39.07 6.72 33.86
N THR A 27 40.01 7.13 33.01
CA THR A 27 40.51 8.50 32.98
C THR A 27 39.40 9.48 32.61
N LEU A 28 38.56 9.13 31.62
CA LEU A 28 37.43 9.95 31.21
C LEU A 28 36.43 10.13 32.37
N LEU A 29 36.03 9.05 33.04
CA LEU A 29 35.11 9.13 34.18
C LEU A 29 35.70 9.95 35.34
N LYS A 30 37.00 9.80 35.61
CA LYS A 30 37.68 10.55 36.67
C LYS A 30 37.74 12.05 36.37
N GLU A 31 38.05 12.43 35.13
CA GLU A 31 38.18 13.82 34.73
C GLU A 31 36.84 14.54 34.56
N HIS A 32 35.80 13.82 34.12
CA HIS A 32 34.55 14.44 33.67
C HIS A 32 33.33 14.10 34.54
N CYS A 33 33.37 13.07 35.39
CA CYS A 33 32.20 12.61 36.14
C CYS A 33 32.39 12.61 37.67
N VAL A 34 33.57 12.25 38.18
CA VAL A 34 33.79 12.02 39.62
C VAL A 34 33.66 13.29 40.47
N SER A 35 33.92 14.49 39.93
CA SER A 35 33.75 15.75 40.68
C SER A 35 32.30 16.01 41.11
N CYS A 36 31.32 15.47 40.38
CA CYS A 36 29.89 15.62 40.64
C CYS A 36 29.18 14.33 41.08
N HIS A 37 29.77 13.17 40.77
CA HIS A 37 29.24 11.83 41.06
C HIS A 37 30.27 10.95 41.79
N GLY A 38 31.01 11.55 42.73
CA GLY A 38 32.05 10.91 43.53
C GLY A 38 31.66 10.81 45.01
N PRO A 39 32.60 10.43 45.90
CA PRO A 39 32.33 10.28 47.32
C PRO A 39 31.91 11.61 47.98
N GLU A 40 32.56 12.71 47.59
CA GLU A 40 32.35 14.05 48.15
C GLU A 40 31.05 14.72 47.65
N LYS A 41 30.59 14.36 46.44
CA LYS A 41 29.44 14.98 45.79
C LYS A 41 28.68 13.96 44.97
N GLN A 42 27.41 13.76 45.30
CA GLN A 42 26.55 12.72 44.73
C GLN A 42 25.33 13.33 44.04
N LYS A 43 25.56 14.18 43.04
CA LYS A 43 24.47 14.79 42.27
C LYS A 43 23.62 13.66 41.64
N GLY A 44 22.29 13.81 41.70
CA GLY A 44 21.37 12.80 41.18
C GLY A 44 21.35 11.48 41.96
N LYS A 45 21.89 11.43 43.19
CA LYS A 45 22.02 10.20 44.00
C LYS A 45 22.76 9.08 43.26
N PHE A 46 23.75 9.45 42.47
CA PHE A 46 24.51 8.53 41.63
C PHE A 46 26.01 8.65 41.90
N ARG A 47 26.68 7.51 42.04
CA ARG A 47 28.12 7.40 42.19
C ARG A 47 28.72 6.65 41.01
N VAL A 48 29.73 7.27 40.40
CA VAL A 48 30.51 6.72 39.28
C VAL A 48 31.79 6.06 39.79
N ASP A 49 32.32 6.54 40.91
CA ASP A 49 33.59 6.08 41.46
C ASP A 49 33.55 4.63 41.98
N ASP A 50 32.39 4.16 42.40
CA ASP A 50 32.13 2.79 42.86
C ASP A 50 31.44 1.92 41.78
N LEU A 51 31.40 2.38 40.53
CA LEU A 51 30.75 1.65 39.44
C LEU A 51 31.67 0.54 38.91
N PRO A 52 31.29 -0.76 39.02
CA PRO A 52 32.12 -1.85 38.50
C PRO A 52 32.18 -1.81 36.97
N PHE A 53 33.36 -1.96 36.38
CA PHE A 53 33.52 -1.99 34.92
C PHE A 53 33.01 -3.31 34.31
N THR A 54 33.09 -4.40 35.04
CA THR A 54 32.46 -5.67 34.67
C THR A 54 30.99 -5.68 35.07
N ILE A 55 30.12 -5.96 34.11
CA ILE A 55 28.67 -5.98 34.26
C ILE A 55 28.23 -7.42 34.52
N THR A 56 28.02 -7.75 35.79
CA THR A 56 27.70 -9.11 36.24
C THR A 56 26.27 -9.29 36.70
N ASN A 57 25.52 -8.21 36.88
CA ASN A 57 24.14 -8.21 37.37
C ASN A 57 23.33 -7.03 36.82
N LEU A 58 22.00 -7.08 37.00
CA LEU A 58 21.08 -6.08 36.50
C LEU A 58 21.34 -4.68 37.09
N GLU A 59 21.61 -4.59 38.40
CA GLU A 59 21.90 -3.31 39.07
C GLU A 59 23.09 -2.58 38.44
N THR A 60 24.17 -3.29 38.16
CA THR A 60 25.36 -2.73 37.51
C THR A 60 25.05 -2.29 36.08
N ALA A 61 24.27 -3.10 35.34
CA ALA A 61 23.84 -2.76 33.98
C ALA A 61 22.98 -1.49 33.95
N GLU A 62 22.02 -1.34 34.88
CA GLU A 62 21.17 -0.16 34.97
C GLU A 62 21.98 1.12 35.28
N ARG A 63 22.99 1.01 36.12
CA ARG A 63 23.87 2.14 36.43
C ARG A 63 24.69 2.58 35.22
N TRP A 64 25.23 1.63 34.44
CA TRP A 64 25.89 1.93 33.16
C TRP A 64 24.93 2.49 32.11
N GLN A 65 23.70 1.99 32.07
CA GLN A 65 22.65 2.53 31.19
C GLN A 65 22.30 3.99 31.52
N LYS A 66 22.26 4.35 32.80
CA LYS A 66 22.06 5.76 33.22
C LYS A 66 23.17 6.66 32.68
N ILE A 67 24.43 6.22 32.73
CA ILE A 67 25.56 6.95 32.14
C ILE A 67 25.40 7.06 30.62
N LEU A 68 25.08 5.96 29.94
CA LEU A 68 24.85 5.94 28.49
C LEU A 68 23.78 6.96 28.08
N ASN A 69 22.64 6.96 28.78
CA ASN A 69 21.53 7.88 28.51
C ASN A 69 21.92 9.35 28.71
N GLN A 70 22.60 9.67 29.82
CA GLN A 70 23.01 11.03 30.14
C GLN A 70 24.10 11.57 29.20
N MET A 71 25.03 10.70 28.79
CA MET A 71 26.06 11.05 27.82
C MET A 71 25.49 11.22 26.40
N ASN A 72 24.58 10.34 25.98
CA ASN A 72 23.91 10.41 24.67
C ASN A 72 22.98 11.63 24.55
N SER A 73 22.25 11.97 25.61
CA SER A 73 21.40 13.16 25.65
C SER A 73 22.19 14.47 25.75
N GLY A 74 23.52 14.39 25.95
CA GLY A 74 24.37 15.56 26.15
C GLY A 74 24.16 16.25 27.50
N GLU A 75 23.42 15.63 28.42
CA GLU A 75 23.13 16.18 29.75
C GLU A 75 24.33 16.13 30.70
N MET A 76 25.28 15.23 30.43
CA MET A 76 26.49 15.07 31.22
C MET A 76 27.74 15.08 30.32
N PRO A 77 28.81 15.81 30.72
CA PRO A 77 28.85 16.77 31.83
C PRO A 77 27.94 18.00 31.58
N PRO A 78 27.46 18.71 32.63
CA PRO A 78 26.60 19.87 32.45
C PRO A 78 27.36 21.09 31.89
N ASP A 79 26.60 22.07 31.38
CA ASP A 79 27.14 23.32 30.86
C ASP A 79 27.95 24.06 31.93
N GLY A 80 29.20 24.39 31.62
CA GLY A 80 30.16 25.02 32.54
C GLY A 80 31.19 24.05 33.16
N GLU A 81 30.99 22.75 33.05
CA GLU A 81 31.99 21.74 33.42
C GLU A 81 32.87 21.34 32.22
N LYS A 82 34.03 20.73 32.49
CA LYS A 82 34.95 20.27 31.44
C LYS A 82 34.28 19.19 30.58
N GLN A 83 34.04 19.49 29.30
CA GLN A 83 33.46 18.55 28.34
C GLN A 83 34.53 17.59 27.76
N PRO A 84 34.20 16.31 27.50
CA PRO A 84 35.07 15.42 26.75
C PRO A 84 35.18 15.88 25.28
N THR A 85 36.28 15.54 24.61
CA THR A 85 36.39 15.78 23.17
C THR A 85 35.39 14.91 22.40
N ARG A 86 34.98 15.33 21.20
CA ARG A 86 34.04 14.56 20.37
C ARG A 86 34.55 13.14 20.13
N ALA A 87 35.83 12.97 19.82
CA ALA A 87 36.44 11.66 19.60
C ALA A 87 36.43 10.79 20.87
N ALA A 88 36.76 11.35 22.04
CA ALA A 88 36.75 10.60 23.30
C ALA A 88 35.33 10.22 23.72
N LYS A 89 34.35 11.11 23.49
CA LYS A 89 32.93 10.84 23.74
C LYS A 89 32.42 9.71 22.86
N THR A 90 32.71 9.73 21.56
CA THR A 90 32.32 8.67 20.63
C THR A 90 32.94 7.33 21.02
N ASP A 91 34.25 7.28 21.27
CA ASP A 91 34.96 6.05 21.67
C ASP A 91 34.42 5.46 22.98
N PHE A 92 34.08 6.32 23.95
CA PHE A 92 33.42 5.89 25.20
C PHE A 92 32.04 5.29 24.98
N LEU A 93 31.21 5.96 24.18
CA LEU A 93 29.84 5.53 23.91
C LEU A 93 29.79 4.23 23.11
N ASP A 94 30.72 4.03 22.16
CA ASP A 94 30.80 2.81 21.37
C ASP A 94 31.21 1.60 22.21
N ASP A 95 32.23 1.75 23.06
CA ASP A 95 32.62 0.67 23.99
C ASP A 95 31.54 0.39 25.04
N LEU A 96 30.85 1.42 25.53
CA LEU A 96 29.73 1.26 26.45
C LEU A 96 28.55 0.52 25.81
N ALA A 97 28.21 0.85 24.56
CA ALA A 97 27.20 0.11 23.83
C ALA A 97 27.58 -1.37 23.68
N ASN A 98 28.83 -1.66 23.32
CA ASN A 98 29.32 -3.04 23.16
C ASN A 98 29.33 -3.83 24.47
N ALA A 99 29.80 -3.23 25.57
CA ALA A 99 29.81 -3.86 26.89
C ALA A 99 28.38 -4.21 27.36
N MET A 100 27.42 -3.33 27.07
CA MET A 100 26.03 -3.53 27.41
C MET A 100 25.35 -4.61 26.53
N VAL A 101 25.70 -4.73 25.24
CA VAL A 101 25.28 -5.86 24.37
C VAL A 101 25.75 -7.19 24.95
N ALA A 102 27.03 -7.26 25.35
CA ALA A 102 27.61 -8.47 25.92
C ALA A 102 26.96 -8.82 27.27
N ALA A 103 26.70 -7.83 28.13
CA ALA A 103 25.98 -8.00 29.39
C ALA A 103 24.59 -8.59 29.20
N ARG A 104 23.85 -8.16 28.17
CA ARG A 104 22.50 -8.69 27.92
C ARG A 104 22.51 -10.16 27.50
N ARG A 105 23.49 -10.59 26.69
CA ARG A 105 23.65 -12.00 26.31
C ARG A 105 23.84 -12.89 27.54
N THR A 106 24.66 -12.44 28.49
CA THR A 106 24.95 -13.19 29.72
C THR A 106 23.83 -13.10 30.76
N LEU A 107 23.11 -11.98 30.84
CA LEU A 107 22.03 -11.78 31.81
C LEU A 107 20.67 -12.33 31.35
N ASN A 108 20.45 -12.54 30.05
CA ASN A 108 19.23 -13.18 29.52
C ASN A 108 19.15 -14.68 29.88
N ASP A 109 20.28 -15.37 30.03
CA ASP A 109 20.33 -16.81 30.37
C ASP A 109 19.89 -17.11 31.82
N GLN A 110 19.62 -16.08 32.63
CA GLN A 110 19.26 -16.18 34.06
C GLN A 110 17.77 -15.88 34.36
N ASN A 111 16.84 -16.13 33.41
CA ASN A 111 15.39 -15.92 33.56
C ASN A 111 14.96 -14.46 33.89
N GLY A 112 15.66 -13.47 33.31
CA GLY A 112 15.39 -12.04 33.53
C GLY A 112 14.25 -11.46 32.67
N VAL A 113 13.17 -11.06 33.33
CA VAL A 113 12.04 -10.24 32.82
C VAL A 113 12.57 -8.93 32.22
N ILE A 114 12.11 -8.56 31.01
CA ILE A 114 12.71 -7.48 30.20
C ILE A 114 12.38 -6.07 30.75
N THR A 115 13.43 -5.26 30.87
CA THR A 115 13.45 -3.79 31.02
C THR A 115 13.72 -3.12 29.66
N MET A 116 12.84 -2.20 29.24
CA MET A 116 12.87 -1.29 28.06
C MET A 116 13.08 -1.92 26.65
N ARG A 117 12.10 -1.78 25.74
CA ARG A 117 12.18 -2.25 24.32
C ARG A 117 12.21 -1.08 23.33
N ARG A 118 13.21 -0.99 22.43
CA ARG A 118 13.22 0.01 21.33
C ARG A 118 12.17 -0.35 20.27
N LEU A 119 11.60 0.64 19.61
CA LEU A 119 10.82 0.46 18.39
C LEU A 119 11.68 -0.18 17.30
N ASN A 120 11.12 -1.16 16.58
CA ASN A 120 11.73 -1.69 15.35
C ASN A 120 11.49 -0.75 14.16
N ARG A 121 12.12 -0.99 13.00
CA ARG A 121 11.99 -0.13 11.80
C ARG A 121 10.52 0.12 11.42
N ARG A 122 9.70 -0.94 11.42
CA ARG A 122 8.28 -0.89 11.07
C ARG A 122 7.50 -0.01 12.06
N GLU A 123 7.73 -0.21 13.35
CA GLU A 123 7.08 0.51 14.43
C GLU A 123 7.50 1.98 14.47
N TYR A 124 8.78 2.29 14.23
CA TYR A 124 9.26 3.68 14.14
C TYR A 124 8.60 4.41 12.96
N ARG A 125 8.59 3.79 11.77
CA ARG A 125 7.90 4.33 10.59
C ARG A 125 6.42 4.57 10.86
N ASN A 126 5.73 3.59 11.44
CA ASN A 126 4.31 3.72 11.77
C ASN A 126 4.08 4.81 12.83
N THR A 127 4.95 4.92 13.83
CA THR A 127 4.85 5.96 14.88
C THR A 127 4.99 7.36 14.28
N LEU A 128 5.93 7.57 13.35
CA LEU A 128 6.04 8.84 12.62
C LEU A 128 4.82 9.11 11.73
N ARG A 129 4.29 8.08 11.07
CA ARG A 129 3.08 8.21 10.25
C ARG A 129 1.88 8.63 11.09
N GLU A 130 1.64 7.99 12.23
CA GLU A 130 0.54 8.37 13.12
C GLU A 130 0.77 9.75 13.72
N LEU A 131 2.01 10.09 14.12
CA LEU A 131 2.30 11.37 14.78
C LEU A 131 2.28 12.57 13.81
N LEU A 132 2.77 12.40 12.58
CA LEU A 132 3.06 13.49 11.64
C LEU A 132 2.30 13.38 10.31
N GLY A 133 1.64 12.26 10.02
CA GLY A 133 0.92 12.02 8.77
C GLY A 133 1.80 11.74 7.56
N VAL A 134 3.10 11.48 7.76
CA VAL A 134 4.07 11.27 6.68
C VAL A 134 4.73 9.90 6.78
N GLU A 135 5.04 9.30 5.62
CA GLU A 135 5.84 8.09 5.54
C GLU A 135 7.26 8.41 5.07
N ILE A 136 8.26 7.95 5.81
CA ILE A 136 9.67 8.10 5.47
C ILE A 136 10.33 6.74 5.22
N ASN A 137 11.40 6.73 4.44
CA ASN A 137 12.17 5.52 4.21
C ASN A 137 13.10 5.23 5.41
N VAL A 138 12.86 4.10 6.08
CA VAL A 138 13.61 3.68 7.26
C VAL A 138 14.58 2.51 6.97
N THR A 139 14.81 2.16 5.71
CA THR A 139 15.67 1.02 5.33
C THR A 139 17.12 1.18 5.78
N GLU A 140 17.59 2.42 5.96
CA GLU A 140 18.95 2.74 6.39
C GLU A 140 19.21 2.49 7.88
N LEU A 141 18.16 2.40 8.70
CA LEU A 141 18.29 1.98 10.10
C LEU A 141 18.81 0.53 10.17
N PRO A 142 19.40 0.04 11.27
CA PRO A 142 19.85 -1.35 11.40
C PRO A 142 18.73 -2.39 11.25
N ALA A 143 19.03 -3.60 10.77
CA ALA A 143 18.04 -4.66 10.59
C ALA A 143 17.59 -5.27 11.94
N ASP A 144 16.29 -5.50 12.07
CA ASP A 144 15.68 -6.06 13.29
C ASP A 144 15.65 -7.60 13.22
N THR A 145 16.79 -8.27 13.36
CA THR A 145 16.83 -9.75 13.46
C THR A 145 16.68 -10.20 14.91
N GLY A 146 15.66 -11.00 15.22
CA GLY A 146 15.42 -11.59 16.55
C GLY A 146 15.61 -13.12 16.56
N THR A 147 15.82 -13.71 17.73
CA THR A 147 15.78 -15.17 17.92
C THR A 147 14.33 -15.67 17.93
N GLY A 148 13.99 -16.63 17.07
CA GLY A 148 12.68 -17.33 17.08
C GLY A 148 11.64 -16.91 16.04
N GLY A 149 12.00 -16.14 15.00
CA GLY A 149 11.11 -15.86 13.86
C GLY A 149 10.14 -14.68 14.05
N PHE A 150 10.18 -13.99 15.19
CA PHE A 150 9.43 -12.75 15.43
C PHE A 150 10.36 -11.53 15.48
N ASP A 151 10.02 -10.46 14.74
CA ASP A 151 10.74 -9.17 14.72
C ASP A 151 10.40 -8.28 15.94
N THR A 152 9.59 -8.79 16.86
CA THR A 152 9.16 -8.12 18.11
C THR A 152 9.87 -8.64 19.35
N ALA A 153 10.61 -9.74 19.26
CA ALA A 153 11.45 -10.24 20.35
C ALA A 153 12.52 -9.19 20.68
N GLY A 154 12.54 -8.68 21.92
CA GLY A 154 13.39 -7.58 22.39
C GLY A 154 14.91 -7.86 22.45
N VAL A 155 15.40 -8.71 21.55
CA VAL A 155 16.79 -9.14 21.45
C VAL A 155 17.40 -8.37 20.28
N ASN A 156 17.94 -7.17 20.53
CA ASN A 156 19.02 -6.47 19.77
C ASN A 156 18.89 -4.94 19.74
N LEU A 157 18.97 -4.21 20.87
CA LEU A 157 18.69 -2.76 20.81
C LEU A 157 19.59 -1.90 21.73
N PHE A 158 20.92 -1.96 21.53
CA PHE A 158 21.81 -0.85 21.92
C PHE A 158 22.04 0.06 20.71
N MET A 159 21.80 1.36 20.89
CA MET A 159 22.04 2.36 19.86
C MET A 159 23.41 3.01 20.04
N SER A 160 24.27 2.92 19.02
CA SER A 160 25.49 3.72 18.95
C SER A 160 25.15 5.19 18.71
N ALA A 161 26.10 6.10 18.96
CA ALA A 161 25.93 7.53 18.67
C ALA A 161 25.54 7.78 17.20
N ASN A 162 26.12 7.00 16.27
CA ASN A 162 25.78 7.04 14.85
C ASN A 162 24.31 6.67 14.58
N GLN A 163 23.76 5.69 15.31
CA GLN A 163 22.35 5.34 15.17
C GLN A 163 21.43 6.46 15.67
N PHE A 164 21.75 7.13 16.78
CA PHE A 164 20.99 8.32 17.21
C PHE A 164 20.99 9.44 16.17
N GLU A 165 22.15 9.71 15.56
CA GLU A 165 22.26 10.69 14.47
C GLU A 165 21.38 10.28 13.26
N GLN A 166 21.31 8.98 12.93
CA GLN A 166 20.40 8.48 11.88
C GLN A 166 18.93 8.69 12.22
N TYR A 167 18.49 8.33 13.44
CA TYR A 167 17.10 8.57 13.89
C TYR A 167 16.76 10.06 13.92
N GLN A 168 17.68 10.92 14.34
CA GLN A 168 17.48 12.36 14.33
C GLN A 168 17.40 12.89 12.89
N SER A 169 18.22 12.39 11.97
CA SER A 169 18.16 12.74 10.55
C SER A 169 16.83 12.34 9.92
N LEU A 170 16.35 11.13 10.19
CA LEU A 170 15.05 10.64 9.74
C LEU A 170 13.88 11.42 10.37
N GLY A 171 13.96 11.73 11.66
CA GLY A 171 13.00 12.59 12.34
C GLY A 171 12.95 14.00 11.74
N ARG A 172 14.11 14.56 11.40
CA ARG A 172 14.19 15.84 10.67
C ARG A 172 13.52 15.74 9.31
N GLU A 173 13.85 14.72 8.51
CA GLU A 173 13.24 14.48 7.20
C GLU A 173 11.70 14.39 7.30
N ALA A 174 11.18 13.63 8.27
CA ALA A 174 9.75 13.51 8.51
C ALA A 174 9.10 14.87 8.84
N LEU A 175 9.74 15.68 9.69
CA LEU A 175 9.27 17.02 10.03
C LEU A 175 9.32 17.96 8.82
N GLU A 176 10.36 17.88 7.99
CA GLU A 176 10.43 18.68 6.77
C GLU A 176 9.31 18.34 5.79
N GLU A 177 9.04 17.06 5.59
CA GLU A 177 7.95 16.57 4.75
C GLU A 177 6.61 17.05 5.33
N ALA A 178 6.35 16.82 6.62
CA ALA A 178 5.08 17.19 7.26
C ALA A 178 4.81 18.70 7.21
N PHE A 179 5.83 19.52 7.45
CA PHE A 179 5.68 20.99 7.37
C PHE A 179 5.48 21.46 5.93
N ALA A 180 6.11 20.80 4.95
CA ALA A 180 5.87 21.11 3.54
C ALA A 180 4.44 20.74 3.11
N TRP A 181 3.90 19.62 3.59
CA TRP A 181 2.49 19.26 3.39
C TRP A 181 1.54 20.29 3.99
N GLN A 182 1.78 20.71 5.24
CA GLN A 182 0.95 21.70 5.92
C GLN A 182 1.00 23.07 5.22
N ALA A 183 2.20 23.54 4.86
CA ALA A 183 2.38 24.81 4.16
C ALA A 183 1.65 24.83 2.80
N ALA A 184 1.50 23.65 2.19
CA ALA A 184 0.87 23.49 0.89
C ALA A 184 -0.63 23.15 0.95
N ALA A 185 -1.24 22.99 2.13
CA ALA A 185 -2.60 22.43 2.26
C ALA A 185 -3.64 23.08 1.32
N GLY A 186 -3.57 24.41 1.11
CA GLY A 186 -4.46 25.16 0.21
C GLY A 186 -3.93 25.44 -1.21
N GLU A 187 -2.76 24.94 -1.60
CA GLU A 187 -2.19 25.21 -2.92
C GLU A 187 -2.80 24.30 -4.00
N GLU A 188 -3.41 24.92 -5.02
CA GLU A 188 -3.82 24.25 -6.25
C GLU A 188 -2.70 24.24 -7.28
N ARG A 189 -2.49 23.08 -7.90
CA ARG A 189 -1.55 22.91 -9.01
C ARG A 189 -2.15 21.95 -10.02
N LYS A 190 -2.05 22.31 -11.30
CA LYS A 190 -2.54 21.49 -12.41
C LYS A 190 -1.58 21.62 -13.59
N LEU A 191 -1.21 20.49 -14.18
CA LEU A 191 -0.29 20.40 -15.30
C LEU A 191 -0.80 19.32 -16.23
N ARG A 192 -0.82 19.62 -17.53
CA ARG A 192 -1.25 18.70 -18.56
C ARG A 192 -0.17 18.62 -19.63
N TYR A 193 0.03 17.42 -20.15
CA TYR A 193 0.96 17.08 -21.21
C TYR A 193 0.18 16.36 -22.30
N GLU A 194 0.16 16.93 -23.49
CA GLU A 194 -0.46 16.31 -24.66
C GLU A 194 0.57 15.38 -25.32
N ALA A 195 0.20 14.14 -25.60
CA ALA A 195 1.13 13.10 -26.04
C ALA A 195 1.67 13.36 -27.46
N GLU A 196 0.92 14.05 -28.31
CA GLU A 196 1.34 14.50 -29.63
C GLU A 196 2.56 15.44 -29.59
N ASP A 197 2.87 16.07 -28.45
CA ASP A 197 4.09 16.87 -28.31
C ASP A 197 5.35 16.01 -28.48
N SER A 198 5.29 14.71 -28.20
CA SER A 198 6.38 13.76 -28.48
C SER A 198 6.70 13.66 -29.97
N LEU A 199 5.73 13.93 -30.85
CA LEU A 199 5.92 13.85 -32.31
C LEU A 199 6.85 14.91 -32.85
N LYS A 200 6.94 16.07 -32.19
CA LYS A 200 7.90 17.12 -32.56
C LYS A 200 9.32 16.57 -32.47
N VAL A 201 9.61 15.81 -31.41
CA VAL A 201 10.91 15.16 -31.19
C VAL A 201 11.11 14.01 -32.16
N ILE A 202 10.10 13.15 -32.35
CA ILE A 202 10.19 12.00 -33.28
C ILE A 202 10.45 12.46 -34.71
N ARG A 203 9.69 13.44 -35.22
CA ARG A 203 9.86 13.97 -36.58
C ARG A 203 11.24 14.59 -36.76
N LYS A 204 11.66 15.44 -35.82
CA LYS A 204 12.99 16.05 -35.83
C LYS A 204 14.09 14.99 -35.87
N ASN A 205 14.05 13.99 -34.98
CA ASN A 205 15.05 12.93 -34.94
C ASN A 205 15.07 12.10 -36.23
N TYR A 206 13.90 11.85 -36.83
CA TYR A 206 13.80 11.15 -38.11
C TYR A 206 14.37 11.98 -39.27
N GLU A 207 14.07 13.27 -39.33
CA GLU A 207 14.60 14.22 -40.31
C GLU A 207 16.12 14.35 -40.20
N GLU A 208 16.66 14.47 -38.99
CA GLU A 208 18.11 14.51 -38.73
C GLU A 208 18.82 13.23 -39.20
N LYS A 209 18.20 12.06 -39.03
CA LYS A 209 18.73 10.79 -39.54
C LYS A 209 18.73 10.72 -41.06
N LEU A 210 17.68 11.26 -41.72
CA LEU A 210 17.62 11.33 -43.18
C LEU A 210 18.63 12.32 -43.76
N ASP A 211 18.75 13.50 -43.16
CA ASP A 211 19.76 14.49 -43.52
C ASP A 211 21.18 13.91 -43.36
N ALA A 212 21.47 13.28 -42.22
CA ALA A 212 22.76 12.62 -41.99
C ALA A 212 23.04 11.51 -43.02
N LEU A 213 22.03 10.72 -43.40
CA LEU A 213 22.15 9.72 -44.46
C LEU A 213 22.51 10.34 -45.81
N GLU A 214 21.85 11.44 -46.21
CA GLU A 214 22.15 12.12 -47.48
C GLU A 214 23.54 12.76 -47.48
N ARG A 215 23.93 13.43 -46.40
CA ARG A 215 25.30 13.98 -46.25
C ARG A 215 26.36 12.88 -46.28
N ALA A 216 26.09 11.74 -45.66
CA ALA A 216 27.00 10.60 -45.68
C ALA A 216 27.17 10.02 -47.09
N LYS A 217 26.09 9.89 -47.87
CA LYS A 217 26.17 9.44 -49.26
C LYS A 217 27.04 10.37 -50.10
N GLN A 218 26.90 11.68 -49.91
CA GLN A 218 27.70 12.68 -50.62
C GLN A 218 29.19 12.60 -50.24
N TRP A 219 29.49 12.50 -48.94
CA TRP A 219 30.87 12.34 -48.46
C TRP A 219 31.51 11.07 -49.01
N VAL A 220 30.84 9.92 -48.92
CA VAL A 220 31.35 8.64 -49.45
C VAL A 220 31.60 8.72 -50.95
N LYS A 221 30.68 9.30 -51.71
CA LYS A 221 30.87 9.52 -53.15
C LYS A 221 32.13 10.35 -53.43
N ALA A 222 32.41 11.37 -52.63
CA ALA A 222 33.59 12.22 -52.79
C ALA A 222 34.90 11.52 -52.40
N VAL A 223 34.90 10.74 -51.32
CA VAL A 223 36.06 9.93 -50.89
C VAL A 223 36.36 8.85 -51.93
N ASP A 224 35.34 8.14 -52.43
CA ASP A 224 35.50 7.11 -53.44
C ASP A 224 36.01 7.70 -54.78
N ALA A 225 35.56 8.91 -55.14
CA ALA A 225 36.07 9.64 -56.30
C ALA A 225 37.55 10.06 -56.12
N ALA A 226 37.97 10.46 -54.92
CA ALA A 226 39.38 10.73 -54.63
C ALA A 226 40.22 9.45 -54.66
N ALA A 227 39.70 8.35 -54.13
CA ALA A 227 40.35 7.04 -54.16
C ALA A 227 40.57 6.51 -55.60
N ALA A 228 39.67 6.86 -56.53
CA ALA A 228 39.77 6.45 -57.93
C ALA A 228 40.85 7.21 -58.74
N ARG A 229 41.47 8.25 -58.19
CA ARG A 229 42.49 9.04 -58.90
C ARG A 229 43.80 8.26 -59.05
N PRO A 230 44.50 8.35 -60.19
CA PRO A 230 45.74 7.61 -60.42
C PRO A 230 46.81 7.85 -59.35
N GLU A 231 46.94 9.07 -58.84
CA GLU A 231 47.92 9.41 -57.80
C GLU A 231 47.68 8.71 -56.45
N ASN A 232 46.47 8.20 -56.20
CA ASN A 232 46.12 7.49 -54.97
C ASN A 232 46.16 5.95 -55.14
N ALA A 233 46.38 5.43 -56.36
CA ALA A 233 46.21 4.01 -56.68
C ALA A 233 47.05 3.06 -55.80
N THR A 234 48.33 3.40 -55.55
CA THR A 234 49.22 2.59 -54.70
C THR A 234 48.78 2.58 -53.24
N VAL A 235 48.39 3.74 -52.69
CA VAL A 235 47.93 3.88 -51.30
C VAL A 235 46.59 3.17 -51.11
N VAL A 236 45.65 3.32 -52.05
CA VAL A 236 44.35 2.64 -52.00
C VAL A 236 44.50 1.13 -52.05
N ALA A 237 45.38 0.60 -52.92
CA ALA A 237 45.64 -0.83 -52.99
C ALA A 237 46.20 -1.41 -51.68
N GLN A 238 47.03 -0.65 -50.97
CA GLN A 238 47.55 -1.05 -49.65
C GLN A 238 46.45 -0.99 -48.58
N LEU A 239 45.74 0.14 -48.49
CA LEU A 239 44.68 0.33 -47.49
C LEU A 239 43.54 -0.68 -47.63
N ARG A 240 43.15 -1.04 -48.85
CA ARG A 240 42.12 -2.06 -49.08
C ARG A 240 42.57 -3.47 -48.69
N LYS A 241 43.86 -3.80 -48.74
CA LYS A 241 44.37 -5.07 -48.19
C LYS A 241 44.31 -5.12 -46.66
N GLU A 242 44.47 -3.97 -46.01
CA GLU A 242 44.43 -3.85 -44.54
C GLU A 242 43.01 -3.64 -43.99
N SER A 243 42.08 -3.22 -44.85
CA SER A 243 40.70 -2.93 -44.48
C SER A 243 39.81 -4.15 -44.57
N LYS A 244 38.95 -4.35 -43.56
CA LYS A 244 38.00 -5.47 -43.52
C LYS A 244 36.79 -5.29 -44.44
N ASN A 245 36.45 -4.04 -44.73
CA ASN A 245 35.33 -3.63 -45.57
C ASN A 245 35.52 -2.17 -46.02
N GLU A 246 34.65 -1.67 -46.91
CA GLU A 246 34.75 -0.31 -47.42
C GLU A 246 34.55 0.77 -46.33
N ASP A 247 33.79 0.48 -45.26
CA ASP A 247 33.63 1.43 -44.14
C ASP A 247 34.95 1.65 -43.41
N THR A 248 35.70 0.56 -43.16
CA THR A 248 37.03 0.61 -42.54
C THR A 248 38.02 1.32 -43.44
N PHE A 249 37.95 1.08 -44.75
CA PHE A 249 38.77 1.77 -45.74
C PHE A 249 38.53 3.29 -45.72
N ARG A 250 37.27 3.72 -45.68
CA ARG A 250 36.91 5.15 -45.67
C ARG A 250 37.31 5.90 -44.40
N ARG A 251 37.65 5.20 -43.31
CA ARG A 251 38.28 5.83 -42.14
C ARG A 251 39.64 6.43 -42.46
N SER A 252 40.32 5.88 -43.47
CA SER A 252 41.63 6.33 -43.93
C SER A 252 41.53 7.47 -44.96
N TRP A 253 40.40 8.17 -45.07
CA TRP A 253 40.21 9.26 -46.03
C TRP A 253 41.34 10.30 -45.98
N ALA A 254 41.88 10.60 -44.80
CA ALA A 254 42.87 11.66 -44.58
C ALA A 254 44.21 11.40 -45.30
N VAL A 255 44.54 10.14 -45.63
CA VAL A 255 45.76 9.81 -46.39
C VAL A 255 45.55 9.79 -47.90
N LEU A 256 44.30 9.93 -48.38
CA LEU A 256 43.98 10.01 -49.80
C LEU A 256 44.08 11.45 -50.29
N LYS A 257 44.95 11.71 -51.26
CA LYS A 257 45.16 13.06 -51.78
C LYS A 257 43.88 13.59 -52.43
N GLY A 258 43.39 14.72 -51.92
CA GLY A 258 42.19 15.40 -52.42
C GLY A 258 40.86 14.80 -51.97
N ALA A 259 40.85 13.88 -50.99
CA ALA A 259 39.62 13.46 -50.32
C ALA A 259 39.15 14.54 -49.32
N PRO A 260 37.87 14.90 -49.31
CA PRO A 260 37.35 15.89 -48.35
C PRO A 260 37.10 15.28 -46.97
N ALA A 261 37.13 16.13 -45.95
CA ALA A 261 36.91 15.72 -44.57
C ALA A 261 35.41 15.51 -44.30
N PRO A 262 35.00 14.58 -43.42
CA PRO A 262 33.60 14.44 -42.99
C PRO A 262 33.01 15.77 -42.45
N GLU A 263 33.83 16.61 -41.84
CA GLU A 263 33.47 17.92 -41.30
C GLU A 263 32.97 18.89 -42.37
N ASP A 264 33.47 18.75 -43.61
CA ASP A 264 33.04 19.54 -44.78
C ASP A 264 31.59 19.20 -45.16
N PHE A 265 31.12 18.02 -44.77
CA PHE A 265 29.74 17.54 -44.94
C PHE A 265 28.94 17.63 -43.64
N GLY A 266 29.35 18.46 -42.68
CA GLY A 266 28.59 18.77 -41.48
C GLY A 266 28.68 17.74 -40.35
N PHE A 267 29.54 16.72 -40.46
CA PHE A 267 29.80 15.80 -39.34
C PHE A 267 30.80 16.43 -38.37
N ARG A 268 30.30 17.03 -37.28
CA ARG A 268 31.12 17.72 -36.28
C ARG A 268 30.82 17.20 -34.89
N THR A 269 31.48 16.11 -34.50
CA THR A 269 31.38 15.51 -33.17
C THR A 269 32.75 15.50 -32.47
N VAL A 270 32.76 15.18 -31.18
CA VAL A 270 33.98 14.93 -30.40
C VAL A 270 34.61 13.55 -30.68
N GLU A 271 33.90 12.68 -31.43
CA GLU A 271 34.31 11.33 -31.80
C GLU A 271 34.71 11.25 -33.29
N ASN A 272 35.20 10.10 -33.76
CA ASN A 272 35.61 9.87 -35.14
C ASN A 272 34.48 10.17 -36.15
N ASN A 273 34.53 11.33 -36.82
CA ASN A 273 33.45 11.82 -37.71
C ASN A 273 33.25 10.93 -38.95
N ALA A 274 34.27 10.22 -39.41
CA ALA A 274 34.15 9.22 -40.48
C ALA A 274 33.27 8.02 -40.05
N ASP A 275 33.32 7.61 -38.78
CA ASP A 275 32.46 6.55 -38.26
C ASP A 275 31.00 6.98 -38.12
N LYS A 276 30.74 8.27 -37.81
CA LYS A 276 29.38 8.81 -37.80
C LYS A 276 28.79 8.85 -39.21
N ALA A 277 29.57 9.28 -40.21
CA ALA A 277 29.15 9.27 -41.60
C ALA A 277 28.87 7.84 -42.09
N ASN A 278 29.78 6.89 -41.84
CA ASN A 278 29.55 5.47 -42.15
C ASN A 278 28.35 4.89 -41.40
N GLY A 279 28.16 5.22 -40.12
CA GLY A 279 27.01 4.79 -39.32
C GLY A 279 25.68 5.31 -39.86
N ALA A 280 25.64 6.54 -40.36
CA ALA A 280 24.46 7.12 -40.99
C ALA A 280 24.05 6.39 -42.28
N LEU A 281 25.01 5.88 -43.08
CA LEU A 281 24.70 5.02 -44.23
C LEU A 281 23.96 3.74 -43.83
N GLY A 282 24.28 3.21 -42.64
CA GLY A 282 23.59 2.06 -42.06
C GLY A 282 22.08 2.29 -41.92
N TYR A 283 21.61 3.54 -41.77
CA TYR A 283 20.18 3.86 -41.71
C TYR A 283 19.46 3.71 -43.08
N GLY A 284 20.22 3.65 -44.17
CA GLY A 284 19.72 3.41 -45.53
C GLY A 284 19.60 1.93 -45.91
N THR A 285 20.01 0.99 -45.05
CA THR A 285 20.04 -0.44 -45.37
C THR A 285 18.96 -1.23 -44.63
N PRO A 286 18.54 -2.42 -45.12
CA PRO A 286 17.58 -3.27 -44.40
C PRO A 286 18.12 -3.90 -43.10
N THR A 287 19.40 -3.69 -42.78
CA THR A 287 20.14 -4.30 -41.66
C THR A 287 20.79 -3.23 -40.79
N GLY A 288 21.40 -3.60 -39.66
CA GLY A 288 22.15 -2.64 -38.83
C GLY A 288 21.26 -1.57 -38.18
N ALA A 289 21.44 -0.29 -38.55
CA ALA A 289 20.64 0.84 -38.03
C ALA A 289 19.37 1.12 -38.87
N GLY A 290 19.33 0.72 -40.15
CA GLY A 290 18.24 1.03 -41.07
C GLY A 290 17.05 0.09 -40.98
N TYR A 291 17.18 -1.01 -40.23
CA TYR A 291 16.06 -1.92 -39.95
C TYR A 291 14.86 -1.26 -39.27
N MET A 292 15.06 -0.13 -38.57
CA MET A 292 14.01 0.64 -37.90
C MET A 292 13.31 1.65 -38.81
N ARG A 293 13.89 1.99 -39.96
CA ARG A 293 13.34 3.00 -40.86
C ARG A 293 11.91 2.66 -41.32
N PRO A 294 11.59 1.43 -41.75
CA PRO A 294 10.21 1.06 -42.09
C PRO A 294 9.24 1.22 -40.92
N TYR A 295 9.70 0.96 -39.69
CA TYR A 295 8.89 1.12 -38.48
C TYR A 295 8.65 2.60 -38.15
N HIS A 296 9.64 3.47 -38.33
CA HIS A 296 9.45 4.93 -38.20
C HIS A 296 8.46 5.48 -39.23
N GLU A 297 8.59 5.07 -40.49
CA GLU A 297 7.68 5.49 -41.55
C GLU A 297 6.25 4.96 -41.32
N HIS A 298 6.12 3.74 -40.79
CA HIS A 298 4.84 3.18 -40.39
C HIS A 298 4.22 3.96 -39.23
N TYR A 299 5.01 4.28 -38.20
CA TYR A 299 4.56 5.08 -37.06
C TYR A 299 4.05 6.46 -37.52
N LEU A 300 4.83 7.18 -38.33
CA LEU A 300 4.47 8.54 -38.79
C LEU A 300 3.24 8.60 -39.73
N LYS A 301 2.74 7.44 -40.18
CA LYS A 301 1.52 7.31 -41.01
C LYS A 301 0.30 6.88 -40.21
N GLN A 302 0.43 6.64 -38.91
CA GLN A 302 -0.72 6.24 -38.10
C GLN A 302 -1.77 7.37 -38.00
N PRO A 303 -3.05 7.02 -37.91
CA PRO A 303 -4.11 7.99 -37.65
C PRO A 303 -3.99 8.57 -36.22
N HIS A 304 -4.68 9.68 -35.93
CA HIS A 304 -4.78 10.27 -34.58
C HIS A 304 -3.47 10.75 -33.94
N LEU A 305 -2.41 10.92 -34.75
CA LEU A 305 -1.16 11.54 -34.31
C LEU A 305 -1.30 13.07 -34.11
N ASP A 306 -2.35 13.68 -34.63
CA ASP A 306 -2.68 15.09 -34.40
C ASP A 306 -3.26 15.37 -33.00
N THR A 307 -3.72 14.32 -32.31
CA THR A 307 -4.39 14.40 -31.01
C THR A 307 -3.79 13.45 -29.96
N GLY A 308 -2.66 12.82 -30.26
CA GLY A 308 -2.00 11.91 -29.32
C GLY A 308 -0.78 11.20 -29.91
N ALA A 309 -0.29 10.18 -29.20
CA ALA A 309 0.85 9.37 -29.61
C ALA A 309 0.66 7.90 -29.25
N TYR A 310 1.21 7.00 -30.06
CA TYR A 310 1.19 5.57 -29.76
C TYR A 310 2.40 5.19 -28.91
N LEU A 311 2.20 4.33 -27.91
CA LEU A 311 3.30 3.70 -27.19
C LEU A 311 3.99 2.66 -28.06
N THR A 312 5.31 2.55 -27.95
CA THR A 312 6.10 1.53 -28.65
C THR A 312 6.74 0.52 -27.68
N ILE A 313 7.10 -0.67 -28.17
CA ILE A 313 7.87 -1.67 -27.40
C ILE A 313 9.31 -1.67 -27.91
N MET A 314 10.28 -1.52 -27.00
CA MET A 314 11.63 -1.12 -27.37
C MET A 314 12.60 -2.28 -27.68
N ALA A 315 13.17 -2.37 -28.88
CA ALA A 315 14.43 -3.11 -29.15
C ALA A 315 15.68 -2.19 -29.29
N SER A 316 15.49 -0.93 -29.68
CA SER A 316 16.47 0.18 -29.62
C SER A 316 15.72 1.50 -29.41
N ASN A 317 16.27 2.42 -28.61
CA ASN A 317 15.72 3.74 -28.22
C ASN A 317 15.54 4.73 -29.39
N ASP A 318 15.11 4.28 -30.57
CA ASP A 318 15.18 5.07 -31.81
C ASP A 318 13.99 6.00 -32.06
N LEU A 319 12.78 5.65 -31.60
CA LEU A 319 11.58 6.52 -31.62
C LEU A 319 11.44 7.32 -30.32
N GLY A 320 11.76 6.75 -29.17
CA GLY A 320 11.78 7.46 -27.87
C GLY A 320 10.40 7.70 -27.23
N ASN A 321 9.38 6.96 -27.65
CA ASN A 321 8.01 6.96 -27.10
C ASN A 321 7.59 5.58 -26.56
N ASP A 322 8.57 4.74 -26.24
CA ASP A 322 8.39 3.52 -25.45
C ASP A 322 7.95 3.82 -24.01
N VAL A 323 8.21 5.05 -23.57
CA VAL A 323 7.73 5.66 -22.34
C VAL A 323 7.21 7.06 -22.65
N ILE A 324 6.01 7.39 -22.17
CA ILE A 324 5.50 8.77 -22.18
C ILE A 324 5.62 9.32 -20.75
N SER A 325 6.27 10.49 -20.61
CA SER A 325 6.58 11.08 -19.30
C SER A 325 6.01 12.48 -19.16
N LEU A 326 5.47 12.79 -17.98
CA LEU A 326 5.09 14.14 -17.57
C LEU A 326 6.06 14.60 -16.48
N ARG A 327 6.77 15.69 -16.73
CA ARG A 327 7.76 16.26 -15.79
C ARG A 327 7.07 17.29 -14.90
N VAL A 328 6.88 16.93 -13.63
CA VAL A 328 6.37 17.84 -12.62
C VAL A 328 7.54 18.62 -12.04
N PRO A 329 7.54 19.96 -12.00
CA PRO A 329 8.64 20.72 -11.41
C PRO A 329 8.87 20.31 -9.94
N TYR A 330 10.12 20.15 -9.51
CA TYR A 330 10.43 19.77 -8.12
C TYR A 330 9.94 20.82 -7.10
N SER A 331 9.80 22.08 -7.54
CA SER A 331 9.23 23.19 -6.78
C SER A 331 7.73 23.04 -6.48
N TRP A 332 7.02 22.13 -7.15
CA TRP A 332 5.64 21.83 -6.80
C TRP A 332 5.56 21.22 -5.40
N PRO A 333 4.49 21.53 -4.64
CA PRO A 333 4.39 21.01 -3.30
C PRO A 333 4.35 19.49 -3.24
N VAL A 334 4.82 18.92 -2.14
CA VAL A 334 4.53 17.53 -1.78
C VAL A 334 3.06 17.39 -1.36
N GLY A 335 2.55 16.16 -1.35
CA GLY A 335 1.16 15.87 -0.98
C GLY A 335 0.45 14.93 -1.95
N ASP A 336 -0.87 14.89 -1.82
CA ASP A 336 -1.73 14.04 -2.63
C ASP A 336 -2.11 14.71 -3.96
N TYR A 337 -2.10 13.92 -5.02
CA TYR A 337 -2.38 14.27 -6.40
C TYR A 337 -3.30 13.22 -7.03
N THR A 338 -4.01 13.62 -8.09
CA THR A 338 -4.61 12.71 -9.06
C THR A 338 -3.89 12.86 -10.38
N VAL A 339 -3.40 11.76 -10.93
CA VAL A 339 -2.97 11.69 -12.33
C VAL A 339 -4.12 11.15 -13.16
N ARG A 340 -4.43 11.78 -14.28
CA ARG A 340 -5.40 11.32 -15.26
C ARG A 340 -4.70 11.03 -16.57
N VAL A 341 -5.01 9.89 -17.18
CA VAL A 341 -4.46 9.48 -18.46
C VAL A 341 -5.61 9.17 -19.39
N ARG A 342 -5.75 9.92 -20.49
CA ARG A 342 -6.71 9.58 -21.55
C ARG A 342 -6.02 8.67 -22.57
N ILE A 343 -6.54 7.46 -22.72
CA ILE A 343 -5.87 6.36 -23.42
C ILE A 343 -6.89 5.43 -24.10
N ALA A 344 -6.49 4.81 -25.20
CA ALA A 344 -7.28 3.82 -25.93
C ALA A 344 -6.42 2.65 -26.42
N ALA A 345 -7.04 1.49 -26.57
CA ALA A 345 -6.48 0.36 -27.29
C ALA A 345 -6.86 0.45 -28.77
N THR A 346 -5.94 0.05 -29.66
CA THR A 346 -6.22 -0.08 -31.09
C THR A 346 -7.04 -1.34 -31.38
N ASP A 347 -7.76 -1.36 -32.49
CA ASP A 347 -8.54 -2.53 -32.89
C ASP A 347 -7.68 -3.79 -33.10
N GLN A 348 -6.40 -3.59 -33.43
CA GLN A 348 -5.42 -4.65 -33.63
C GLN A 348 -4.67 -5.05 -32.34
N ALA A 349 -4.91 -4.36 -31.22
CA ALA A 349 -4.23 -4.62 -29.96
C ALA A 349 -4.66 -5.99 -29.41
N PRO A 350 -3.73 -6.95 -29.26
CA PRO A 350 -4.06 -8.24 -28.66
C PRO A 350 -4.35 -8.06 -27.15
N PRO A 351 -5.25 -8.85 -26.56
CA PRO A 351 -5.71 -8.66 -25.17
C PRO A 351 -4.58 -8.52 -24.14
N GLU A 352 -3.51 -9.31 -24.28
CA GLU A 352 -2.35 -9.31 -23.40
C GLU A 352 -1.51 -8.03 -23.45
N ARG A 353 -1.68 -7.22 -24.51
CA ARG A 353 -1.00 -5.92 -24.72
C ARG A 353 -1.87 -4.71 -24.37
N ARG A 354 -3.08 -4.95 -23.83
CA ARG A 354 -4.02 -3.88 -23.41
C ARG A 354 -3.79 -3.43 -21.98
N PHE A 355 -2.53 -3.33 -21.56
CA PHE A 355 -2.17 -2.95 -20.20
C PHE A 355 -1.12 -1.86 -20.19
N VAL A 356 -1.34 -0.84 -19.36
CA VAL A 356 -0.41 0.27 -19.15
C VAL A 356 0.13 0.23 -17.74
N GLU A 357 1.45 0.37 -17.60
CA GLU A 357 2.14 0.55 -16.34
C GLU A 357 2.30 2.04 -16.04
N PHE A 358 2.15 2.40 -14.78
CA PHE A 358 2.35 3.76 -14.28
C PHE A 358 3.40 3.76 -13.16
N GLY A 359 4.26 4.78 -13.14
CA GLY A 359 5.25 4.96 -12.08
C GLY A 359 5.85 6.36 -12.02
N ILE A 360 6.80 6.53 -11.09
CA ILE A 360 7.68 7.70 -10.98
C ILE A 360 9.09 7.25 -11.34
N HIS A 361 9.87 8.10 -12.00
CA HIS A 361 11.24 7.84 -12.44
C HIS A 361 11.33 6.78 -13.55
N PRO A 362 11.20 7.16 -14.84
CA PRO A 362 11.00 6.23 -15.97
C PRO A 362 12.11 5.18 -16.19
N ARG A 363 13.35 5.47 -15.76
CA ARG A 363 14.49 4.57 -15.99
C ARG A 363 14.65 3.47 -14.93
N ASN A 364 14.61 3.84 -13.66
CA ASN A 364 14.96 2.97 -12.53
C ASN A 364 13.84 2.85 -11.47
N GLY A 365 12.72 3.56 -11.68
CA GLY A 365 11.63 3.58 -10.72
C GLY A 365 10.78 2.31 -10.79
N PRO A 366 10.24 1.85 -9.65
CA PRO A 366 9.34 0.71 -9.64
C PRO A 366 8.03 1.04 -10.35
N VAL A 367 7.41 0.01 -10.94
CA VAL A 367 6.01 0.10 -11.39
C VAL A 367 5.13 0.27 -10.16
N MET A 368 4.36 1.36 -10.13
CA MET A 368 3.49 1.70 -9.01
C MET A 368 2.08 1.11 -9.15
N SER A 369 1.62 0.92 -10.38
CA SER A 369 0.34 0.30 -10.70
C SER A 369 0.29 -0.12 -12.17
N THR A 370 -0.54 -1.10 -12.48
CA THR A 370 -0.87 -1.52 -13.85
C THR A 370 -2.37 -1.42 -14.05
N HIS A 371 -2.79 -0.93 -15.21
CA HIS A 371 -4.21 -0.70 -15.53
C HIS A 371 -4.55 -1.32 -16.88
N GLU A 372 -5.73 -1.95 -16.96
CA GLU A 372 -6.28 -2.43 -18.22
C GLU A 372 -6.82 -1.26 -19.07
N VAL A 373 -6.57 -1.32 -20.37
CA VAL A 373 -7.06 -0.36 -21.36
C VAL A 373 -8.25 -0.96 -22.08
N THR A 374 -9.44 -0.62 -21.62
CA THR A 374 -10.72 -1.09 -22.17
C THR A 374 -11.33 -0.11 -23.19
N GLY A 375 -10.93 1.16 -23.14
CA GLY A 375 -11.33 2.20 -24.08
C GLY A 375 -10.87 1.91 -25.51
N THR A 376 -11.70 2.27 -26.48
CA THR A 376 -11.42 2.07 -27.92
C THR A 376 -11.01 3.39 -28.57
N MET A 377 -10.45 3.34 -29.78
CA MET A 377 -10.10 4.56 -30.52
C MET A 377 -11.30 5.51 -30.71
N ALA A 378 -12.52 4.96 -30.82
CA ALA A 378 -13.75 5.76 -30.92
C ALA A 378 -14.26 6.30 -29.57
N ALA A 379 -13.94 5.61 -28.46
CA ALA A 379 -14.30 6.01 -27.11
C ALA A 379 -13.13 5.81 -26.14
N PRO A 380 -12.12 6.71 -26.17
CA PRO A 380 -10.97 6.63 -25.27
C PRO A 380 -11.40 6.74 -23.81
N GLN A 381 -10.81 5.92 -22.94
CA GLN A 381 -11.08 5.95 -21.50
C GLN A 381 -10.16 6.96 -20.79
N VAL A 382 -10.59 7.43 -19.62
CA VAL A 382 -9.74 8.19 -18.70
C VAL A 382 -9.46 7.33 -17.48
N ILE A 383 -8.19 7.02 -17.24
CA ILE A 383 -7.73 6.32 -16.05
C ILE A 383 -7.35 7.36 -15.00
N GLU A 384 -7.96 7.31 -13.81
CA GLU A 384 -7.57 8.14 -12.67
C GLU A 384 -6.67 7.35 -11.72
N ILE A 385 -5.48 7.89 -11.43
CA ILE A 385 -4.46 7.25 -10.63
C ILE A 385 -4.15 8.18 -9.44
N PRO A 386 -4.50 7.80 -8.20
CA PRO A 386 -4.10 8.58 -7.03
C PRO A 386 -2.58 8.50 -6.88
N LEU A 387 -1.92 9.61 -6.56
CA LEU A 387 -0.47 9.70 -6.44
C LEU A 387 -0.12 10.56 -5.22
N THR A 388 0.78 10.07 -4.37
CA THR A 388 1.38 10.91 -3.31
C THR A 388 2.79 11.26 -3.75
N LEU A 389 3.09 12.55 -3.89
CA LEU A 389 4.44 13.05 -4.18
C LEU A 389 5.13 13.42 -2.88
N THR A 390 6.29 12.84 -2.63
CA THR A 390 7.18 13.16 -1.50
C THR A 390 8.46 13.83 -1.98
N LYS A 391 9.26 14.39 -1.07
CA LYS A 391 10.59 14.92 -1.42
C LYS A 391 11.51 13.87 -2.03
N GLY A 392 11.36 12.60 -1.64
CA GLY A 392 12.14 11.48 -2.17
C GLY A 392 11.89 11.17 -3.66
N ASN A 393 10.82 11.71 -4.26
CA ASN A 393 10.47 11.46 -5.66
C ASN A 393 11.25 12.33 -6.68
N THR A 394 12.53 12.60 -6.42
CA THR A 394 13.36 13.49 -7.27
C THR A 394 13.91 12.81 -8.52
N ASP A 395 13.92 13.56 -9.63
CA ASP A 395 14.57 13.27 -10.92
C ASP A 395 15.18 14.59 -11.44
N GLY A 396 16.34 14.95 -10.87
CA GLY A 396 16.97 16.25 -11.09
C GLY A 396 16.09 17.39 -10.59
N ASP A 397 15.76 18.33 -11.47
CA ASP A 397 14.88 19.49 -11.16
C ASP A 397 13.38 19.15 -11.23
N ASN A 398 13.02 17.87 -11.41
CA ASN A 398 11.65 17.43 -11.60
C ASN A 398 11.28 16.24 -10.71
N ARG A 399 9.99 15.90 -10.70
CA ARG A 399 9.44 14.60 -10.34
C ARG A 399 8.77 14.06 -11.61
N THR A 400 9.44 13.13 -12.28
CA THR A 400 8.98 12.63 -13.58
C THR A 400 8.04 11.44 -13.38
N ILE A 401 6.75 11.61 -13.70
CA ILE A 401 5.81 10.50 -13.79
C ILE A 401 5.85 9.91 -15.20
N PHE A 402 5.58 8.61 -15.32
CA PHE A 402 5.61 7.93 -16.61
C PHE A 402 4.49 6.92 -16.78
N ILE A 403 4.16 6.66 -18.04
CA ILE A 403 3.40 5.51 -18.48
C ILE A 403 4.14 4.75 -19.59
N ARG A 404 3.95 3.43 -19.63
CA ARG A 404 4.48 2.56 -20.69
C ARG A 404 3.61 1.32 -20.87
N GLU A 405 3.75 0.64 -22.00
CA GLU A 405 3.08 -0.65 -22.19
C GLU A 405 3.66 -1.69 -21.22
N LYS A 406 2.79 -2.55 -20.66
CA LYS A 406 3.20 -3.57 -19.69
C LYS A 406 4.30 -4.48 -20.25
N GLY A 407 5.35 -4.70 -19.47
CA GLY A 407 6.46 -5.57 -19.84
C GLY A 407 7.43 -5.02 -20.90
N SER A 408 7.28 -3.75 -21.33
CA SER A 408 8.20 -3.13 -22.29
C SER A 408 9.61 -2.87 -21.74
N ASN A 409 9.82 -2.98 -20.42
CA ASN A 409 11.10 -2.74 -19.75
C ASN A 409 11.52 -3.89 -18.81
N ASP A 410 10.83 -5.03 -18.83
CA ASP A 410 11.12 -6.15 -17.91
C ASP A 410 12.42 -6.86 -18.30
N HIS A 411 12.62 -7.09 -19.60
CA HIS A 411 13.83 -7.74 -20.10
C HIS A 411 14.11 -7.41 -21.58
N TYR A 412 15.33 -6.98 -21.87
CA TYR A 412 15.74 -6.57 -23.22
C TYR A 412 15.58 -7.66 -24.29
N THR A 413 15.69 -8.93 -23.91
CA THR A 413 15.48 -10.04 -24.88
C THR A 413 14.01 -10.23 -25.24
N GLN A 414 13.09 -9.93 -24.32
CA GLN A 414 11.66 -10.05 -24.55
C GLN A 414 11.18 -9.03 -25.58
N THR A 415 11.61 -7.79 -25.45
CA THR A 415 11.24 -6.74 -26.38
C THR A 415 11.82 -6.97 -27.78
N ARG A 416 13.07 -7.46 -27.87
CA ARG A 416 13.65 -7.94 -29.14
C ARG A 416 12.87 -9.08 -29.76
N ARG A 417 12.40 -10.03 -28.94
CA ARG A 417 11.57 -11.15 -29.39
C ARG A 417 10.26 -10.63 -29.98
N ILE A 418 9.53 -9.78 -29.25
CA ILE A 418 8.27 -9.17 -29.71
C ILE A 418 8.49 -8.41 -31.02
N PHE A 419 9.56 -7.64 -31.11
CA PHE A 419 9.89 -6.90 -32.32
C PHE A 419 10.20 -7.86 -33.49
N GLY A 420 10.97 -8.91 -33.25
CA GLY A 420 11.30 -9.94 -34.24
C GLY A 420 10.08 -10.72 -34.72
N GLU A 421 9.17 -11.08 -33.81
CA GLU A 421 7.89 -11.77 -34.11
C GLU A 421 6.98 -10.87 -34.95
N GLY A 422 6.83 -9.60 -34.58
CA GLY A 422 6.06 -8.62 -35.35
C GLY A 422 6.64 -8.44 -36.75
N LYS A 423 7.96 -8.27 -36.87
CA LYS A 423 8.64 -8.17 -38.16
C LYS A 423 8.51 -9.44 -39.00
N ALA A 424 8.58 -10.62 -38.39
CA ALA A 424 8.36 -11.88 -39.10
C ALA A 424 6.91 -12.00 -39.63
N LYS A 425 5.95 -11.43 -38.91
CA LYS A 425 4.53 -11.45 -39.28
C LYS A 425 4.15 -10.44 -40.37
N ASN A 426 4.66 -9.21 -40.31
CA ASN A 426 4.22 -8.11 -41.19
C ASN A 426 5.34 -7.38 -41.94
N GLY A 427 6.60 -7.79 -41.78
CA GLY A 427 7.76 -7.18 -42.44
C GLY A 427 8.24 -5.86 -41.86
N ILE A 428 7.53 -5.28 -40.88
CA ILE A 428 7.76 -3.92 -40.36
C ILE A 428 8.18 -3.94 -38.89
N GLY A 429 7.37 -4.55 -38.01
CA GLY A 429 7.58 -4.51 -36.56
C GLY A 429 6.31 -4.91 -35.78
N PRO A 430 6.29 -4.79 -34.45
CA PRO A 430 5.12 -5.11 -33.65
C PRO A 430 3.98 -4.12 -33.93
N GLU A 431 2.72 -4.57 -33.81
CA GLU A 431 1.59 -3.64 -33.90
C GLU A 431 1.61 -2.59 -32.78
N LEU A 432 1.11 -1.40 -33.08
CA LEU A 432 0.93 -0.33 -32.11
C LEU A 432 -0.36 -0.57 -31.33
N ALA A 433 -0.24 -1.01 -30.08
CA ALA A 433 -1.36 -1.51 -29.29
C ALA A 433 -2.10 -0.40 -28.55
N LEU A 434 -1.38 0.60 -28.03
CA LEU A 434 -1.93 1.63 -27.15
C LEU A 434 -1.69 3.03 -27.71
N TRP A 435 -2.74 3.84 -27.74
CA TRP A 435 -2.72 5.25 -28.10
C TRP A 435 -3.03 6.10 -26.87
N VAL A 436 -2.22 7.10 -26.62
CA VAL A 436 -2.34 8.04 -25.49
C VAL A 436 -2.66 9.41 -26.07
N ASP A 437 -3.68 10.05 -25.53
CA ASP A 437 -4.08 11.42 -25.87
C ASP A 437 -3.28 12.39 -25.00
N TRP A 438 -3.50 12.33 -23.68
CA TRP A 438 -2.84 13.22 -22.73
C TRP A 438 -2.66 12.61 -21.35
N LEU A 439 -1.70 13.17 -20.62
CA LEU A 439 -1.51 12.97 -19.19
C LEU A 439 -1.77 14.29 -18.48
N GLU A 440 -2.47 14.24 -17.35
CA GLU A 440 -2.74 15.38 -16.50
C GLU A 440 -2.42 15.02 -15.06
N ILE A 441 -1.83 15.95 -14.32
CA ILE A 441 -1.64 15.83 -12.89
C ILE A 441 -2.26 17.05 -12.20
N GLU A 442 -3.04 16.78 -11.17
CA GLU A 442 -3.74 17.79 -10.37
C GLU A 442 -3.50 17.52 -8.90
N ARG A 443 -3.06 18.56 -8.16
CA ARG A 443 -2.90 18.48 -6.71
C ARG A 443 -4.28 18.44 -6.07
N LYS A 444 -4.50 17.49 -5.16
CA LYS A 444 -5.67 17.50 -4.29
C LYS A 444 -5.44 18.57 -3.23
N THR A 445 -6.27 19.61 -3.25
CA THR A 445 -6.33 20.54 -2.13
C THR A 445 -7.17 19.94 -1.01
N THR A 446 -6.84 20.31 0.23
CA THR A 446 -7.68 20.00 1.39
C THR A 446 -9.07 20.66 1.29
N GLY A 447 -9.27 21.60 0.35
CA GLY A 447 -10.58 22.11 -0.05
C GLY A 447 -11.32 21.21 -1.04
N ALA A 448 -11.62 19.96 -0.68
CA ALA A 448 -12.56 19.17 -1.48
C ALA A 448 -13.99 19.67 -1.24
N LYS A 449 -14.76 19.80 -2.33
CA LYS A 449 -16.21 20.10 -2.30
C LYS A 449 -16.91 19.26 -1.22
N PRO A 450 -17.90 19.82 -0.51
CA PRO A 450 -18.70 19.09 0.48
C PRO A 450 -19.20 17.76 -0.09
N ALA A 451 -19.40 16.78 0.77
CA ALA A 451 -19.95 15.48 0.40
C ALA A 451 -21.09 15.67 -0.60
N VAL A 452 -20.91 15.19 -1.83
CA VAL A 452 -21.97 15.19 -2.83
C VAL A 452 -22.79 13.95 -2.49
N ALA A 453 -23.73 14.14 -1.56
CA ALA A 453 -24.77 13.18 -1.30
C ALA A 453 -25.73 13.17 -2.49
N GLY A 454 -26.10 11.98 -2.94
CA GLY A 454 -27.05 11.76 -4.01
C GLY A 454 -27.56 10.32 -3.95
N GLU A 455 -28.54 9.99 -4.80
CA GLU A 455 -29.14 8.66 -4.79
C GLU A 455 -28.22 7.65 -5.48
N ALA A 456 -27.54 6.83 -4.68
CA ALA A 456 -26.87 5.63 -5.17
C ALA A 456 -27.91 4.56 -5.53
N LYS A 457 -27.64 3.77 -6.57
CA LYS A 457 -28.48 2.62 -6.94
C LYS A 457 -27.84 1.33 -6.47
N PHE A 458 -28.60 0.52 -5.72
CA PHE A 458 -28.15 -0.75 -5.17
C PHE A 458 -28.78 -1.91 -5.93
N GLY A 459 -27.95 -2.83 -6.43
CA GLY A 459 -28.40 -4.06 -7.05
C GLY A 459 -28.45 -5.19 -6.03
N ILE A 460 -29.65 -5.65 -5.65
CA ILE A 460 -29.81 -6.77 -4.72
C ILE A 460 -29.88 -8.09 -5.49
N GLY A 461 -28.90 -8.96 -5.24
CA GLY A 461 -28.78 -10.26 -5.91
C GLY A 461 -29.81 -11.29 -5.41
N ASP A 462 -29.84 -12.47 -6.04
CA ASP A 462 -30.73 -13.58 -5.64
C ASP A 462 -30.35 -14.19 -4.27
N ASN A 463 -29.14 -13.91 -3.81
CA ASN A 463 -28.71 -14.14 -2.44
C ASN A 463 -29.16 -13.04 -1.47
N ARG A 464 -30.08 -12.12 -1.85
CA ARG A 464 -30.63 -11.04 -1.01
C ARG A 464 -29.58 -10.06 -0.46
N GLN A 465 -28.36 -10.12 -0.98
CA GLN A 465 -27.26 -9.23 -0.60
C GLN A 465 -27.10 -8.13 -1.64
N VAL A 466 -26.51 -7.00 -1.22
CA VAL A 466 -26.07 -5.97 -2.16
C VAL A 466 -24.95 -6.53 -3.02
N GLY A 467 -25.25 -6.84 -4.29
CA GLY A 467 -24.31 -7.39 -5.26
C GLY A 467 -23.58 -6.31 -6.07
N SER A 468 -24.16 -5.11 -6.19
CA SER A 468 -23.55 -3.98 -6.89
C SER A 468 -24.02 -2.64 -6.34
N VAL A 469 -23.19 -1.61 -6.53
CA VAL A 469 -23.48 -0.21 -6.20
C VAL A 469 -23.11 0.64 -7.41
N SER A 470 -24.02 1.52 -7.83
CA SER A 470 -23.75 2.57 -8.82
C SER A 470 -23.85 3.93 -8.15
N ALA A 471 -22.72 4.66 -8.12
CA ALA A 471 -22.57 5.87 -7.30
C ALA A 471 -21.77 6.96 -8.05
N LYS A 472 -22.03 7.12 -9.34
CA LYS A 472 -21.25 8.01 -10.21
C LYS A 472 -21.25 9.45 -9.68
N GLY A 473 -20.05 9.96 -9.39
CA GLY A 473 -19.86 11.33 -8.90
C GLY A 473 -20.18 11.53 -7.41
N LEU A 474 -20.60 10.48 -6.70
CA LEU A 474 -20.79 10.51 -5.26
C LEU A 474 -19.47 10.18 -4.57
N ASN A 475 -19.27 10.72 -3.37
CA ASN A 475 -18.20 10.36 -2.44
C ASN A 475 -18.75 9.87 -1.10
N LYS A 476 -20.07 9.68 -1.02
CA LYS A 476 -20.82 9.14 0.10
C LYS A 476 -21.99 8.32 -0.43
N VAL A 477 -22.18 7.11 0.08
CA VAL A 477 -23.36 6.28 -0.22
C VAL A 477 -23.93 5.69 1.06
N ARG A 478 -25.26 5.63 1.13
CA ARG A 478 -26.00 5.00 2.21
C ARG A 478 -26.96 3.97 1.63
N TYR A 479 -26.91 2.77 2.19
CA TYR A 479 -27.82 1.67 1.90
C TYR A 479 -28.77 1.47 3.07
N GLU A 480 -30.06 1.71 2.83
CA GLU A 480 -31.13 1.46 3.79
C GLU A 480 -31.46 -0.04 3.76
N CYS A 481 -31.33 -0.73 4.90
CA CYS A 481 -31.30 -2.18 4.93
C CYS A 481 -32.67 -2.84 4.75
N GLU A 482 -33.78 -2.10 4.93
CA GLU A 482 -35.13 -2.58 4.60
C GLU A 482 -35.29 -2.94 3.13
N GLN A 483 -34.45 -2.39 2.23
CA GLN A 483 -34.47 -2.73 0.81
C GLN A 483 -34.21 -4.23 0.57
N ALA A 484 -33.47 -4.90 1.47
CA ALA A 484 -33.26 -6.35 1.42
C ALA A 484 -34.58 -7.12 1.65
N ASN A 485 -35.51 -6.56 2.43
CA ASN A 485 -36.71 -7.25 2.88
C ASN A 485 -37.70 -7.52 1.74
N GLU A 486 -37.68 -6.75 0.66
CA GLU A 486 -38.52 -7.02 -0.52
C GLU A 486 -38.16 -8.38 -1.15
N LYS A 487 -36.87 -8.59 -1.43
CA LYS A 487 -36.35 -9.85 -1.98
C LYS A 487 -36.50 -11.01 -1.00
N VAL A 488 -36.34 -10.75 0.31
CA VAL A 488 -36.59 -11.75 1.36
C VAL A 488 -38.07 -12.15 1.35
N SER A 489 -39.00 -11.20 1.36
CA SER A 489 -40.44 -11.45 1.37
C SER A 489 -40.88 -12.23 0.15
N LYS A 490 -40.40 -11.85 -1.04
CA LYS A 490 -40.66 -12.57 -2.29
C LYS A 490 -40.16 -14.01 -2.22
N TYR A 491 -38.92 -14.21 -1.76
CA TYR A 491 -38.36 -15.54 -1.58
C TYR A 491 -39.17 -16.40 -0.61
N VAL A 492 -39.56 -15.85 0.54
CA VAL A 492 -40.35 -16.56 1.54
C VAL A 492 -41.71 -16.96 0.96
N ALA A 493 -42.38 -16.06 0.24
CA ALA A 493 -43.62 -16.38 -0.45
C ALA A 493 -43.45 -17.51 -1.48
N GLU A 494 -42.35 -17.51 -2.25
CA GLU A 494 -42.02 -18.58 -3.19
C GLU A 494 -41.76 -19.93 -2.51
N GLN A 495 -41.10 -19.95 -1.34
CA GLN A 495 -40.88 -21.19 -0.57
C GLN A 495 -42.18 -21.76 -0.01
N ILE A 496 -43.07 -20.89 0.50
CA ILE A 496 -44.39 -21.30 1.01
C ILE A 496 -45.23 -21.89 -0.14
N ASP A 497 -45.32 -21.19 -1.27
CA ASP A 497 -46.05 -21.66 -2.45
C ASP A 497 -45.46 -22.98 -3.00
N ALA A 498 -44.13 -23.08 -3.11
CA ALA A 498 -43.47 -24.30 -3.57
C ALA A 498 -43.78 -25.50 -2.66
N ARG A 499 -43.80 -25.30 -1.34
CA ARG A 499 -44.18 -26.34 -0.39
C ARG A 499 -45.64 -26.75 -0.55
N ASP A 500 -46.55 -25.79 -0.66
CA ASP A 500 -47.99 -26.06 -0.83
C ASP A 500 -48.26 -26.83 -2.14
N ARG A 501 -47.54 -26.48 -3.21
CA ARG A 501 -47.57 -27.23 -4.48
C ARG A 501 -47.01 -28.64 -4.32
N ALA A 502 -45.89 -28.79 -3.61
CA ALA A 502 -45.29 -30.10 -3.36
C ALA A 502 -46.20 -31.01 -2.53
N GLN A 503 -46.85 -30.48 -1.48
CA GLN A 503 -47.78 -31.24 -0.64
C GLN A 503 -48.98 -31.74 -1.45
N ARG A 504 -49.55 -30.89 -2.32
CA ARG A 504 -50.63 -31.28 -3.22
C ARG A 504 -50.18 -32.34 -4.23
N TRP A 505 -48.98 -32.19 -4.81
CA TRP A 505 -48.43 -33.18 -5.73
C TRP A 505 -48.20 -34.53 -5.03
N VAL A 506 -47.57 -34.55 -3.85
CA VAL A 506 -47.39 -35.77 -3.06
C VAL A 506 -48.72 -36.44 -2.78
N LYS A 507 -49.71 -35.68 -2.31
CA LYS A 507 -51.05 -36.22 -2.05
C LYS A 507 -51.63 -36.90 -3.30
N ALA A 508 -51.52 -36.27 -4.47
CA ALA A 508 -52.03 -36.83 -5.72
C ALA A 508 -51.26 -38.08 -6.19
N VAL A 509 -49.95 -38.15 -5.98
CA VAL A 509 -49.13 -39.34 -6.26
C VAL A 509 -49.52 -40.49 -5.33
N GLU A 510 -49.70 -40.23 -4.03
CA GLU A 510 -50.11 -41.25 -3.06
C GLU A 510 -51.54 -41.75 -3.34
N GLU A 511 -52.46 -40.86 -3.74
CA GLU A 511 -53.81 -41.22 -4.16
C GLU A 511 -53.81 -42.11 -5.42
N ALA A 512 -52.95 -41.83 -6.39
CA ALA A 512 -52.75 -42.70 -7.55
C ALA A 512 -52.13 -44.05 -7.15
N ALA A 513 -51.13 -44.04 -6.25
CA ALA A 513 -50.47 -45.24 -5.76
C ALA A 513 -51.41 -46.17 -4.97
N ALA A 514 -52.42 -45.61 -4.30
CA ALA A 514 -53.40 -46.37 -3.52
C ALA A 514 -54.46 -47.10 -4.39
N ARG A 515 -54.52 -46.83 -5.71
CA ARG A 515 -55.51 -47.46 -6.59
C ARG A 515 -55.23 -48.96 -6.78
N PRO A 516 -56.26 -49.82 -6.82
CA PRO A 516 -56.08 -51.28 -6.93
C PRO A 516 -55.23 -51.71 -8.12
N GLU A 517 -55.37 -51.04 -9.27
CA GLU A 517 -54.60 -51.34 -10.49
C GLU A 517 -53.09 -51.06 -10.36
N ASN A 518 -52.67 -50.25 -9.38
CA ASN A 518 -51.27 -49.90 -9.15
C ASN A 518 -50.62 -50.73 -8.03
N LYS A 519 -51.35 -51.66 -7.40
CA LYS A 519 -50.90 -52.36 -6.18
C LYS A 519 -49.58 -53.14 -6.38
N GLU A 520 -49.44 -53.85 -7.50
CA GLU A 520 -48.24 -54.66 -7.78
C GLU A 520 -47.02 -53.79 -8.10
N ILE A 521 -47.17 -52.81 -9.00
CA ILE A 521 -46.08 -51.90 -9.38
C ILE A 521 -45.63 -51.03 -8.19
N VAL A 522 -46.55 -50.55 -7.35
CA VAL A 522 -46.20 -49.75 -6.15
C VAL A 522 -45.44 -50.59 -5.13
N ALA A 523 -45.81 -51.86 -4.92
CA ALA A 523 -45.09 -52.77 -4.03
C ALA A 523 -43.64 -53.01 -4.51
N GLU A 524 -43.45 -53.19 -5.82
CA GLU A 524 -42.13 -53.33 -6.42
C GLU A 524 -41.30 -52.03 -6.30
N LEU A 525 -41.89 -50.89 -6.64
CA LEU A 525 -41.22 -49.59 -6.56
C LEU A 525 -40.81 -49.25 -5.13
N ARG A 526 -41.67 -49.51 -4.14
CA ARG A 526 -41.35 -49.29 -2.72
C ARG A 526 -40.25 -50.23 -2.22
N LYS A 527 -40.23 -51.51 -2.66
CA LYS A 527 -39.14 -52.45 -2.33
C LYS A 527 -37.78 -51.95 -2.83
N ASN A 528 -37.75 -51.27 -3.98
CA ASN A 528 -36.55 -50.71 -4.59
C ASN A 528 -36.22 -49.28 -4.15
N SER A 529 -37.06 -48.68 -3.29
CA SER A 529 -36.90 -47.30 -2.80
C SER A 529 -36.40 -47.29 -1.36
N LYS A 530 -35.38 -46.48 -1.06
CA LYS A 530 -34.84 -46.38 0.32
C LYS A 530 -35.70 -45.52 1.25
N ASN A 531 -36.57 -44.67 0.69
CA ASN A 531 -37.50 -43.81 1.40
C ASN A 531 -38.59 -43.31 0.44
N GLU A 532 -39.57 -42.61 0.99
CA GLU A 532 -40.74 -42.17 0.23
C GLU A 532 -40.45 -41.04 -0.76
N SER A 533 -39.37 -40.27 -0.57
CA SER A 533 -38.90 -39.30 -1.56
C SER A 533 -38.43 -40.01 -2.83
N ILE A 534 -37.61 -41.06 -2.70
CA ILE A 534 -37.12 -41.86 -3.83
C ILE A 534 -38.27 -42.60 -4.51
N PHE A 535 -39.23 -43.13 -3.75
CA PHE A 535 -40.43 -43.74 -4.32
C PHE A 535 -41.17 -42.79 -5.26
N ARG A 536 -41.42 -41.55 -4.81
CA ARG A 536 -42.16 -40.53 -5.58
C ARG A 536 -41.43 -40.04 -6.82
N ARG A 537 -40.12 -40.29 -6.96
CA ARG A 537 -39.40 -40.05 -8.22
C ARG A 537 -39.91 -40.94 -9.36
N SER A 538 -40.49 -42.09 -9.03
CA SER A 538 -41.04 -43.05 -9.98
C SER A 538 -42.52 -42.78 -10.31
N TRP A 539 -42.99 -41.54 -10.14
CA TRP A 539 -44.39 -41.15 -10.40
C TRP A 539 -44.83 -41.51 -11.82
N ASP A 540 -43.91 -41.42 -12.79
CA ASP A 540 -44.12 -41.71 -14.20
C ASP A 540 -44.48 -43.19 -14.47
N LYS A 541 -44.12 -44.08 -13.55
CA LYS A 541 -44.44 -45.51 -13.61
C LYS A 541 -45.76 -45.87 -12.93
N ILE A 542 -46.38 -44.92 -12.20
CA ILE A 542 -47.63 -45.13 -11.48
C ILE A 542 -48.77 -44.62 -12.35
N LYS A 543 -49.68 -45.52 -12.76
CA LYS A 543 -50.77 -45.16 -13.68
C LYS A 543 -51.66 -44.10 -13.06
N GLY A 544 -51.80 -42.96 -13.75
CA GLY A 544 -52.64 -41.85 -13.32
C GLY A 544 -52.03 -40.93 -12.24
N ALA A 545 -50.76 -41.14 -11.87
CA ALA A 545 -50.04 -40.17 -11.05
C ALA A 545 -49.65 -38.93 -11.90
N PRO A 546 -49.86 -37.71 -11.38
CA PRO A 546 -49.56 -36.50 -12.14
C PRO A 546 -48.08 -36.12 -12.08
N SER A 547 -47.58 -35.47 -13.14
CA SER A 547 -46.21 -34.95 -13.16
C SER A 547 -46.03 -33.77 -12.20
N PRO A 548 -44.84 -33.56 -11.63
CA PRO A 548 -44.56 -32.35 -10.85
C PRO A 548 -44.74 -31.06 -11.68
N GLU A 549 -44.54 -31.08 -13.01
CA GLU A 549 -44.77 -29.88 -13.83
C GLU A 549 -46.22 -29.41 -13.81
N SER A 550 -47.17 -30.35 -13.70
CA SER A 550 -48.60 -30.03 -13.56
C SER A 550 -48.92 -29.27 -12.27
N PHE A 551 -48.01 -29.29 -11.29
CA PHE A 551 -48.04 -28.50 -10.06
C PHE A 551 -47.06 -27.31 -10.11
N GLY A 552 -46.60 -26.91 -11.29
CA GLY A 552 -45.81 -25.69 -11.51
C GLY A 552 -44.31 -25.80 -11.22
N PHE A 553 -43.76 -26.99 -11.01
CA PHE A 553 -42.31 -27.18 -10.91
C PHE A 553 -41.70 -27.20 -12.33
N LYS A 554 -40.84 -26.23 -12.67
CA LYS A 554 -40.25 -26.07 -14.02
C LYS A 554 -38.75 -25.86 -13.95
N THR A 555 -37.97 -26.73 -14.59
CA THR A 555 -36.49 -26.69 -14.54
C THR A 555 -35.85 -27.71 -15.49
N GLU A 556 -34.56 -27.53 -15.80
CA GLU A 556 -33.71 -28.49 -16.55
C GLU A 556 -33.27 -29.73 -15.73
N GLU A 557 -33.55 -29.76 -14.43
CA GLU A 557 -33.20 -30.84 -13.50
C GLU A 557 -34.44 -31.71 -13.21
N ASN A 558 -34.29 -32.75 -12.38
CA ASN A 558 -35.41 -33.62 -12.00
C ASN A 558 -36.49 -32.86 -11.20
N ASN A 559 -37.65 -32.60 -11.82
CA ASN A 559 -38.76 -31.87 -11.22
C ASN A 559 -39.33 -32.54 -9.96
N ALA A 560 -39.29 -33.88 -9.89
CA ALA A 560 -39.75 -34.62 -8.70
C ALA A 560 -38.80 -34.41 -7.51
N ASP A 561 -37.50 -34.22 -7.77
CA ASP A 561 -36.53 -33.91 -6.71
C ASP A 561 -36.72 -32.51 -6.14
N LYS A 562 -37.16 -31.54 -6.94
CA LYS A 562 -37.49 -30.20 -6.44
C LYS A 562 -38.76 -30.19 -5.60
N ALA A 563 -39.79 -30.89 -6.07
CA ALA A 563 -41.01 -31.07 -5.30
C ALA A 563 -40.71 -31.76 -3.96
N ASN A 564 -39.92 -32.83 -3.97
CA ASN A 564 -39.50 -33.50 -2.74
C ASN A 564 -38.61 -32.61 -1.85
N SER A 565 -37.69 -31.82 -2.41
CA SER A 565 -36.82 -30.92 -1.64
C SER A 565 -37.60 -29.80 -0.96
N ALA A 566 -38.68 -29.31 -1.57
CA ALA A 566 -39.58 -28.33 -0.97
C ALA A 566 -40.30 -28.85 0.29
N LEU A 567 -40.28 -30.16 0.55
CA LEU A 567 -40.87 -30.79 1.74
C LEU A 567 -39.86 -31.01 2.88
N GLY A 568 -38.58 -30.67 2.69
CA GLY A 568 -37.51 -30.85 3.68
C GLY A 568 -37.71 -30.07 4.99
N GLU A 569 -36.87 -30.34 6.00
CA GLU A 569 -37.03 -29.87 7.40
C GLU A 569 -37.17 -28.34 7.55
N ASN A 570 -38.44 -27.89 7.51
CA ASN A 570 -39.07 -26.71 8.10
C ASN A 570 -38.18 -25.48 8.39
N TRP A 571 -37.87 -24.72 7.35
CA TRP A 571 -37.47 -23.31 7.46
C TRP A 571 -38.65 -22.34 7.43
N GLN A 572 -39.83 -22.79 6.99
CA GLN A 572 -41.02 -21.96 6.83
C GLN A 572 -41.42 -21.22 8.11
N LYS A 573 -41.48 -21.90 9.26
CA LYS A 573 -41.82 -21.24 10.54
C LYS A 573 -40.83 -20.12 10.87
N TYR A 574 -39.56 -20.32 10.54
CA TYR A 574 -38.52 -19.32 10.76
C TYR A 574 -38.61 -18.16 9.77
N HIS A 575 -38.95 -18.43 8.50
CA HIS A 575 -39.25 -17.40 7.51
C HIS A 575 -40.45 -16.55 7.90
N GLU A 576 -41.55 -17.17 8.32
CA GLU A 576 -42.74 -16.49 8.84
C GLU A 576 -42.45 -15.70 10.11
N TYR A 577 -41.59 -16.23 11.00
CA TYR A 577 -41.12 -15.52 12.18
C TYR A 577 -40.32 -14.26 11.81
N TYR A 578 -39.44 -14.36 10.81
CA TYR A 578 -38.67 -13.22 10.33
C TYR A 578 -39.59 -12.11 9.83
N LEU A 579 -40.55 -12.42 8.95
CA LEU A 579 -41.49 -11.44 8.39
C LEU A 579 -42.41 -10.78 9.44
N LYS A 580 -42.47 -11.33 10.65
CA LYS A 580 -43.22 -10.77 11.78
C LYS A 580 -42.36 -9.93 12.74
N GLN A 581 -41.05 -9.81 12.48
CA GLN A 581 -40.20 -8.97 13.33
C GLN A 581 -40.63 -7.50 13.22
N PRO A 582 -40.60 -6.74 14.33
CA PRO A 582 -40.93 -5.32 14.30
C PRO A 582 -39.89 -4.53 13.50
N ALA A 583 -40.25 -3.35 12.98
CA ALA A 583 -39.31 -2.44 12.31
C ALA A 583 -38.64 -2.98 11.01
N LEU A 584 -39.24 -3.98 10.35
CA LEU A 584 -38.80 -4.42 9.01
C LEU A 584 -39.08 -3.40 7.89
N ASP A 585 -39.96 -2.43 8.15
CA ASP A 585 -40.27 -1.31 7.26
C ASP A 585 -39.17 -0.25 7.23
N ARG A 586 -38.23 -0.30 8.18
CA ARG A 586 -37.17 0.70 8.38
C ARG A 586 -35.78 0.12 8.65
N GLY A 587 -35.60 -1.19 8.49
CA GLY A 587 -34.32 -1.87 8.62
C GLY A 587 -34.44 -3.37 8.39
N ALA A 588 -33.34 -4.11 8.58
CA ALA A 588 -33.30 -5.57 8.45
C ALA A 588 -32.61 -6.21 9.65
N TYR A 589 -33.04 -7.43 9.99
CA TYR A 589 -32.38 -8.21 11.02
C TYR A 589 -31.27 -9.10 10.45
N LEU A 590 -30.14 -9.15 11.15
CA LEU A 590 -29.14 -10.18 10.93
C LEU A 590 -29.69 -11.53 11.42
N GLY A 591 -29.55 -12.56 10.59
CA GLY A 591 -29.90 -13.93 10.91
C GLY A 591 -28.68 -14.75 11.33
N THR A 592 -28.90 -15.89 11.98
CA THR A 592 -27.83 -16.86 12.22
C THR A 592 -27.49 -17.59 10.92
N PRO A 593 -26.22 -17.71 10.52
CA PRO A 593 -25.86 -18.41 9.31
C PRO A 593 -25.92 -19.92 9.54
N THR A 594 -26.66 -20.57 8.67
CA THR A 594 -26.51 -21.99 8.37
C THR A 594 -26.31 -22.05 6.86
N MET A 595 -25.30 -22.72 6.32
CA MET A 595 -25.07 -22.75 4.86
C MET A 595 -26.08 -23.61 4.08
N HIS A 596 -27.30 -23.77 4.57
CA HIS A 596 -28.36 -24.46 3.85
C HIS A 596 -28.83 -23.59 2.66
N PRO A 597 -29.04 -24.15 1.46
CA PRO A 597 -29.49 -23.40 0.28
C PRO A 597 -30.89 -22.76 0.39
N ALA A 598 -31.60 -22.96 1.51
CA ALA A 598 -32.96 -22.48 1.76
C ALA A 598 -33.04 -21.24 2.68
N VAL A 599 -31.91 -20.58 2.94
CA VAL A 599 -31.82 -19.50 3.92
C VAL A 599 -32.11 -18.15 3.27
N MET A 600 -32.69 -17.21 4.03
CA MET A 600 -32.93 -15.81 3.62
C MET A 600 -31.64 -15.05 3.28
N ALA A 601 -30.47 -15.68 3.49
CA ALA A 601 -29.13 -15.20 3.27
C ALA A 601 -28.76 -13.94 4.08
N LEU A 602 -29.36 -13.78 5.26
CA LEU A 602 -29.12 -12.65 6.17
C LEU A 602 -28.07 -12.93 7.26
N GLY A 603 -27.24 -13.97 7.07
CA GLY A 603 -26.15 -14.33 7.99
C GLY A 603 -25.09 -13.25 8.16
N PHE A 604 -25.03 -12.36 7.18
CA PHE A 604 -24.27 -11.12 7.16
C PHE A 604 -25.02 -10.16 6.23
N LEU A 605 -24.67 -8.88 6.27
CA LEU A 605 -25.02 -7.93 5.21
C LEU A 605 -23.72 -7.41 4.61
N GLN A 606 -23.69 -7.18 3.31
CA GLN A 606 -22.52 -6.64 2.63
C GLN A 606 -22.83 -5.33 1.91
N LEU A 607 -21.80 -4.49 1.78
CA LEU A 607 -21.84 -3.25 1.03
C LEU A 607 -20.58 -3.15 0.15
N PRO A 608 -20.71 -3.36 -1.17
CA PRO A 608 -19.63 -3.12 -2.11
C PRO A 608 -19.26 -1.64 -2.14
N VAL A 609 -17.97 -1.34 -2.13
CA VAL A 609 -17.47 0.01 -2.41
C VAL A 609 -17.48 0.22 -3.92
N PRO A 610 -18.03 1.34 -4.44
CA PRO A 610 -18.03 1.62 -5.88
C PRO A 610 -16.64 1.47 -6.50
N GLY A 611 -16.57 0.82 -7.67
CA GLY A 611 -15.30 0.51 -8.33
C GLY A 611 -14.53 1.76 -8.76
N GLU A 612 -15.27 2.84 -9.07
CA GLU A 612 -14.74 4.14 -9.45
C GLU A 612 -14.15 4.94 -8.26
N TRP A 613 -14.40 4.53 -7.01
CA TRP A 613 -13.83 5.21 -5.84
C TRP A 613 -12.35 4.82 -5.66
N THR A 614 -11.46 5.79 -5.45
CA THR A 614 -10.01 5.53 -5.45
C THR A 614 -9.50 4.93 -4.13
N SER A 615 -8.27 4.42 -4.10
CA SER A 615 -7.57 4.23 -2.80
C SER A 615 -7.58 5.54 -1.98
N GLY A 616 -7.58 5.42 -0.66
CA GLY A 616 -7.68 6.56 0.27
C GLY A 616 -8.37 6.18 1.57
N SER A 617 -8.62 7.19 2.41
CA SER A 617 -9.29 7.02 3.71
C SER A 617 -10.80 7.08 3.56
N TYR A 618 -11.48 6.20 4.29
CA TYR A 618 -12.92 6.02 4.30
C TYR A 618 -13.41 5.88 5.74
N VAL A 619 -14.66 6.22 5.97
CA VAL A 619 -15.38 5.87 7.19
C VAL A 619 -16.60 5.04 6.79
N PHE A 620 -16.75 3.90 7.45
CA PHE A 620 -17.94 3.07 7.36
C PHE A 620 -18.78 3.26 8.62
N ARG A 621 -20.07 3.53 8.46
CA ARG A 621 -21.02 3.73 9.55
C ARG A 621 -22.14 2.73 9.46
N VAL A 622 -22.55 2.22 10.61
CA VAL A 622 -23.71 1.34 10.71
C VAL A 622 -24.59 1.86 11.83
N ARG A 623 -25.86 2.12 11.52
CA ARG A 623 -26.86 2.40 12.55
C ARG A 623 -27.59 1.11 12.89
N LEU A 624 -27.56 0.72 14.15
CA LEU A 624 -28.07 -0.57 14.61
C LEU A 624 -28.58 -0.55 16.05
N ALA A 625 -29.34 -1.58 16.41
CA ALA A 625 -29.81 -1.83 17.76
C ALA A 625 -29.84 -3.31 18.10
N ALA A 626 -29.69 -3.61 19.39
CA ALA A 626 -30.01 -4.92 19.94
C ALA A 626 -31.50 -4.99 20.28
N THR A 627 -32.12 -6.15 20.04
CA THR A 627 -33.47 -6.41 20.53
C THR A 627 -33.49 -6.59 22.04
N LYS A 628 -34.67 -6.40 22.64
CA LYS A 628 -34.86 -6.56 24.09
C LYS A 628 -34.42 -7.93 24.59
N ASP A 629 -34.63 -8.97 23.77
CA ASP A 629 -34.34 -10.36 24.11
C ASP A 629 -32.92 -10.79 23.73
N ALA A 630 -32.11 -9.90 23.13
CA ALA A 630 -30.72 -10.19 22.80
C ALA A 630 -29.91 -10.41 24.09
N ARG A 631 -29.33 -11.60 24.25
CA ARG A 631 -28.45 -11.92 25.39
C ARG A 631 -27.12 -11.18 25.28
N PRO A 632 -26.45 -10.82 26.39
CA PRO A 632 -25.22 -10.03 26.36
C PRO A 632 -24.15 -10.60 25.41
N GLU A 633 -23.98 -11.91 25.38
CA GLU A 633 -23.01 -12.60 24.51
C GLU A 633 -23.31 -12.47 23.00
N GLN A 634 -24.52 -12.07 22.62
CA GLN A 634 -24.97 -11.89 21.24
C GLN A 634 -24.95 -10.43 20.78
N ARG A 635 -24.65 -9.49 21.69
CA ARG A 635 -24.66 -8.04 21.42
C ARG A 635 -23.34 -7.57 20.85
N PHE A 636 -22.84 -8.26 19.83
CA PHE A 636 -21.57 -7.91 19.20
C PHE A 636 -21.70 -7.93 17.69
N LEU A 637 -21.37 -6.79 17.07
CA LEU A 637 -21.30 -6.63 15.63
C LEU A 637 -19.85 -6.81 15.18
N GLU A 638 -19.60 -7.76 14.29
CA GLU A 638 -18.36 -7.84 13.54
C GLU A 638 -18.49 -7.02 12.26
N VAL A 639 -17.47 -6.20 11.99
CA VAL A 639 -17.31 -5.48 10.73
C VAL A 639 -16.03 -5.95 10.07
N GLY A 640 -16.09 -6.30 8.79
CA GLY A 640 -14.94 -6.85 8.07
C GLY A 640 -14.92 -6.47 6.60
N MET A 641 -13.90 -6.99 5.91
CA MET A 641 -13.74 -6.85 4.46
C MET A 641 -13.61 -8.22 3.83
N HIS A 642 -14.03 -8.34 2.57
CA HIS A 642 -14.03 -9.60 1.83
C HIS A 642 -15.01 -10.64 2.43
N PRO A 643 -16.32 -10.55 2.10
CA PRO A 643 -17.37 -11.35 2.73
C PRO A 643 -17.15 -12.86 2.63
N ARG A 644 -16.44 -13.35 1.60
CA ARG A 644 -16.19 -14.80 1.41
C ARG A 644 -15.11 -15.40 2.30
N ASN A 645 -14.13 -14.61 2.74
CA ASN A 645 -13.04 -15.09 3.61
C ASN A 645 -13.30 -14.73 5.08
N GLY A 646 -14.27 -13.83 5.33
CA GLY A 646 -14.70 -13.45 6.67
C GLY A 646 -13.65 -12.68 7.46
N MET A 647 -12.74 -11.95 6.81
CA MET A 647 -11.69 -11.20 7.51
C MET A 647 -12.30 -10.05 8.34
N VAL A 648 -12.43 -10.29 9.64
CA VAL A 648 -12.93 -9.32 10.61
C VAL A 648 -11.87 -8.21 10.80
N ARG A 649 -12.31 -6.96 10.72
CA ARG A 649 -11.49 -5.77 10.97
C ARG A 649 -11.70 -5.22 12.36
N ALA A 650 -12.95 -5.23 12.83
CA ALA A 650 -13.33 -4.71 14.13
C ALA A 650 -14.53 -5.47 14.69
N THR A 651 -14.67 -5.47 16.01
CA THR A 651 -15.83 -5.98 16.73
C THR A 651 -16.34 -4.89 17.66
N PHE A 652 -17.63 -4.58 17.60
CA PHE A 652 -18.27 -3.54 18.40
C PHE A 652 -19.32 -4.16 19.32
N GLU A 653 -19.36 -3.76 20.58
CA GLU A 653 -20.49 -4.04 21.46
C GLU A 653 -21.72 -3.23 21.03
N VAL A 654 -22.88 -3.85 21.08
CA VAL A 654 -24.17 -3.24 20.73
C VAL A 654 -24.96 -2.92 22.00
N THR A 655 -24.87 -1.65 22.40
CA THR A 655 -25.54 -1.09 23.59
C THR A 655 -26.82 -0.34 23.23
N GLY A 656 -26.97 0.07 21.95
CA GLY A 656 -28.17 0.71 21.43
C GLY A 656 -29.40 -0.19 21.48
N THR A 657 -30.55 0.40 21.79
CA THR A 657 -31.85 -0.28 21.87
C THR A 657 -32.73 0.08 20.66
N MET A 658 -33.79 -0.69 20.40
CA MET A 658 -34.72 -0.42 19.28
C MET A 658 -35.33 0.99 19.30
N ASP A 659 -35.46 1.59 20.49
CA ASP A 659 -35.95 2.96 20.69
C ASP A 659 -34.85 4.01 20.55
N ARG A 660 -33.60 3.64 20.87
CA ARG A 660 -32.43 4.52 20.76
C ARG A 660 -31.26 3.78 20.08
N PRO A 661 -31.34 3.58 18.75
CA PRO A 661 -30.29 2.88 17.99
C PRO A 661 -28.95 3.61 18.08
N GLN A 662 -27.86 2.85 18.14
CA GLN A 662 -26.51 3.39 18.15
C GLN A 662 -25.94 3.50 16.73
N ILE A 663 -24.97 4.38 16.53
CA ILE A 663 -24.15 4.42 15.32
C ILE A 663 -22.76 3.92 15.71
N VAL A 664 -22.25 2.92 14.98
CA VAL A 664 -20.85 2.51 15.05
C VAL A 664 -20.12 3.06 13.84
N GLU A 665 -18.90 3.54 14.04
CA GLU A 665 -18.04 4.08 12.99
C GLU A 665 -16.73 3.28 12.93
N LEU A 666 -16.31 2.95 11.72
CA LEU A 666 -15.05 2.28 11.44
C LEU A 666 -14.28 3.09 10.39
N PRO A 667 -13.26 3.86 10.78
CA PRO A 667 -12.31 4.42 9.82
C PRO A 667 -11.44 3.30 9.23
N PHE A 668 -11.19 3.36 7.92
CA PHE A 668 -10.30 2.42 7.25
C PHE A 668 -9.69 3.04 5.99
N THR A 669 -8.61 2.43 5.49
CA THR A 669 -7.94 2.87 4.27
C THR A 669 -8.07 1.79 3.21
N LEU A 670 -8.58 2.17 2.03
CA LEU A 670 -8.48 1.34 0.83
C LEU A 670 -7.11 1.56 0.19
N THR A 671 -6.35 0.49 0.02
CA THR A 671 -5.03 0.51 -0.61
C THR A 671 -5.11 0.11 -2.08
N ARG A 672 -4.01 0.28 -2.81
CA ARG A 672 -3.91 -0.14 -4.21
C ARG A 672 -3.86 -1.66 -4.40
N SER A 673 -3.60 -2.42 -3.33
CA SER A 673 -3.58 -3.89 -3.40
C SER A 673 -4.98 -4.50 -3.32
N GLN A 674 -6.01 -3.70 -3.03
CA GLN A 674 -7.40 -4.13 -2.92
C GLN A 674 -8.14 -3.80 -4.21
N THR A 675 -7.85 -4.56 -5.28
CA THR A 675 -8.40 -4.37 -6.63
C THR A 675 -9.59 -5.28 -6.93
N ASP A 676 -9.67 -6.45 -6.30
CA ASP A 676 -10.77 -7.40 -6.52
C ASP A 676 -12.06 -6.92 -5.84
N ALA A 677 -13.21 -7.18 -6.48
CA ALA A 677 -14.52 -6.78 -5.96
C ALA A 677 -14.77 -7.30 -4.53
N GLY A 678 -14.22 -8.48 -4.19
CA GLY A 678 -14.26 -9.04 -2.84
C GLY A 678 -13.51 -8.17 -1.82
N ASP A 679 -12.27 -7.78 -2.13
CA ASP A 679 -11.42 -6.96 -1.24
C ASP A 679 -11.91 -5.52 -1.06
N ARG A 680 -12.88 -5.11 -1.88
CA ARG A 680 -13.56 -3.82 -1.85
C ARG A 680 -15.01 -3.95 -1.39
N THR A 681 -15.36 -5.04 -0.72
CA THR A 681 -16.71 -5.23 -0.15
C THR A 681 -16.62 -5.33 1.36
N LEU A 682 -17.30 -4.40 2.04
CA LEU A 682 -17.49 -4.43 3.50
C LEU A 682 -18.58 -5.44 3.84
N PHE A 683 -18.45 -6.10 4.98
CA PHE A 683 -19.52 -6.92 5.54
C PHE A 683 -19.74 -6.62 7.02
N ILE A 684 -20.96 -6.87 7.48
CA ILE A 684 -21.34 -6.88 8.87
C ILE A 684 -22.05 -8.17 9.24
N ARG A 685 -21.83 -8.68 10.45
CA ARG A 685 -22.52 -9.87 10.96
C ARG A 685 -22.54 -9.88 12.49
N GLU A 686 -23.41 -10.71 13.08
CA GLU A 686 -23.33 -11.04 14.51
C GLU A 686 -22.03 -11.80 14.79
N LYS A 687 -21.37 -11.50 15.91
CA LYS A 687 -20.15 -12.21 16.32
C LYS A 687 -20.39 -13.72 16.43
N GLY A 688 -19.48 -14.51 15.87
CA GLY A 688 -19.61 -15.97 15.85
C GLY A 688 -20.73 -16.47 14.94
N ALA A 689 -21.26 -15.62 14.06
CA ALA A 689 -22.12 -16.08 12.97
C ALA A 689 -21.33 -17.09 12.12
N TRP A 690 -20.15 -16.72 11.60
CA TRP A 690 -19.46 -17.48 10.56
C TRP A 690 -18.27 -18.29 11.08
N ASP A 691 -18.50 -19.19 12.04
CA ASP A 691 -17.42 -20.04 12.57
C ASP A 691 -17.26 -21.31 11.74
N ASN A 692 -18.32 -22.11 11.58
CA ASN A 692 -18.43 -23.24 10.64
C ASN A 692 -19.88 -23.78 10.58
N ASN A 693 -20.13 -24.74 9.66
CA ASN A 693 -21.46 -25.34 9.46
C ASN A 693 -21.99 -26.07 10.68
N ASP A 694 -21.13 -26.79 11.39
CA ASP A 694 -21.52 -27.61 12.53
C ASP A 694 -22.01 -26.73 13.68
N GLU A 695 -21.31 -25.62 13.91
CA GLU A 695 -21.63 -24.61 14.91
C GLU A 695 -22.96 -23.91 14.58
N GLY A 696 -23.18 -23.51 13.32
CA GLY A 696 -24.45 -22.92 12.87
C GLY A 696 -25.63 -23.89 13.01
N GLY A 697 -25.43 -25.15 12.63
CA GLY A 697 -26.42 -26.22 12.80
C GLY A 697 -26.76 -26.47 14.26
N ARG A 698 -25.75 -26.52 15.14
CA ARG A 698 -25.90 -26.66 16.60
C ARG A 698 -26.70 -25.51 17.19
N LYS A 699 -26.33 -24.25 16.90
CA LYS A 699 -27.04 -23.05 17.37
C LYS A 699 -28.51 -23.07 16.96
N ARG A 700 -28.80 -23.48 15.71
CA ARG A 700 -30.19 -23.66 15.26
C ARG A 700 -30.90 -24.77 16.03
N ALA A 701 -30.29 -25.95 16.17
CA ALA A 701 -30.92 -27.08 16.87
C ALA A 701 -31.26 -26.71 18.32
N GLU A 702 -30.38 -26.00 19.01
CA GLU A 702 -30.61 -25.49 20.36
C GLU A 702 -31.74 -24.46 20.41
N ALA A 703 -31.78 -23.53 19.46
CA ALA A 703 -32.84 -22.55 19.38
C ALA A 703 -34.20 -23.20 19.07
N VAL A 704 -34.25 -24.15 18.12
CA VAL A 704 -35.47 -24.92 17.82
C VAL A 704 -35.91 -25.74 19.04
N LYS A 705 -34.99 -26.35 19.80
CA LYS A 705 -35.33 -27.04 21.05
C LYS A 705 -35.91 -26.09 22.10
N ARG A 706 -35.45 -24.83 22.13
CA ARG A 706 -35.88 -23.80 23.08
C ARG A 706 -37.23 -23.18 22.70
N ASN A 707 -37.44 -22.81 21.44
CA ASN A 707 -38.58 -21.98 21.02
C ASN A 707 -39.43 -22.60 19.89
N GLY A 708 -39.05 -23.76 19.35
CA GLY A 708 -39.81 -24.47 18.32
C GLY A 708 -39.76 -23.85 16.91
N ILE A 709 -38.97 -22.80 16.71
CA ILE A 709 -38.91 -22.02 15.46
C ILE A 709 -37.49 -21.97 14.90
N GLY A 710 -36.53 -21.44 15.65
CA GLY A 710 -35.17 -21.15 15.19
C GLY A 710 -34.48 -20.04 16.00
N PRO A 711 -33.23 -19.67 15.66
CA PRO A 711 -32.49 -18.62 16.37
C PRO A 711 -33.23 -17.29 16.43
N GLU A 712 -33.11 -16.54 17.52
CA GLU A 712 -33.78 -15.25 17.67
C GLU A 712 -33.12 -14.17 16.79
N ALA A 713 -33.93 -13.23 16.29
CA ALA A 713 -33.44 -12.07 15.53
C ALA A 713 -32.89 -11.00 16.50
N VAL A 714 -31.58 -11.04 16.77
CA VAL A 714 -30.98 -10.27 17.88
C VAL A 714 -30.47 -8.89 17.51
N LEU A 715 -29.94 -8.71 16.30
CA LEU A 715 -29.39 -7.43 15.83
C LEU A 715 -30.22 -6.89 14.67
N TRP A 716 -30.81 -5.72 14.87
CA TRP A 716 -31.51 -4.95 13.85
C TRP A 716 -30.58 -3.88 13.28
N ILE A 717 -30.49 -3.84 11.95
CA ILE A 717 -29.66 -2.91 11.19
C ILE A 717 -30.58 -1.96 10.44
N ASP A 718 -30.43 -0.67 10.69
CA ASP A 718 -31.15 0.40 10.02
C ASP A 718 -30.52 0.66 8.64
N TYR A 719 -29.30 1.21 8.65
CA TYR A 719 -28.55 1.53 7.46
C TYR A 719 -27.07 1.19 7.59
N MET A 720 -26.44 0.99 6.42
CA MET A 720 -25.01 0.95 6.23
C MET A 720 -24.58 2.13 5.35
N GLU A 721 -23.58 2.89 5.76
CA GLU A 721 -23.11 4.08 5.05
C GLU A 721 -21.60 4.02 4.89
N ILE A 722 -21.10 4.32 3.70
CA ILE A 722 -19.67 4.53 3.48
C ILE A 722 -19.46 5.92 2.90
N GLU A 723 -18.48 6.62 3.45
CA GLU A 723 -18.06 7.93 3.01
C GLU A 723 -16.56 7.93 2.77
N ARG A 724 -16.16 8.43 1.60
CA ARG A 724 -14.77 8.77 1.32
C ARG A 724 -14.44 10.03 2.09
N LEU A 725 -13.49 9.96 3.00
CA LEU A 725 -13.03 11.14 3.70
C LEU A 725 -12.24 12.02 2.74
N SER A 726 -12.54 13.32 2.77
CA SER A 726 -11.64 14.31 2.19
C SER A 726 -10.37 14.37 3.03
N ASP A 727 -9.25 14.79 2.43
CA ASP A 727 -8.00 14.91 3.15
C ASP A 727 -8.07 15.99 4.27
N ALA A 728 -9.07 16.88 4.24
CA ALA A 728 -9.39 17.82 5.34
C ALA A 728 -10.20 17.21 6.49
N ALA A 729 -10.94 16.14 6.26
CA ALA A 729 -11.68 15.40 7.29
C ALA A 729 -10.84 14.26 7.91
N LYS A 730 -9.60 14.06 7.43
CA LYS A 730 -8.61 13.22 8.12
C LYS A 730 -8.38 13.81 9.52
N PRO A 731 -8.46 13.01 10.59
CA PRO A 731 -7.96 13.42 11.89
C PRO A 731 -6.54 13.95 11.71
N GLN A 732 -6.30 15.20 12.12
CA GLN A 732 -4.98 15.77 12.03
C GLN A 732 -4.04 14.93 12.90
N PRO A 733 -2.85 14.54 12.41
CA PRO A 733 -1.89 13.80 13.20
C PRO A 733 -1.64 14.52 14.54
N PRO A 734 -1.66 13.84 15.69
CA PRO A 734 -1.56 14.48 17.01
C PRO A 734 -0.33 15.37 17.18
N GLY A 735 0.78 15.07 16.50
CA GLY A 735 1.95 15.94 16.47
C GLY A 735 1.68 17.26 15.75
N LEU A 736 0.96 17.24 14.63
CA LEU A 736 0.55 18.46 13.93
C LEU A 736 -0.52 19.24 14.70
N VAL A 737 -1.46 18.55 15.36
CA VAL A 737 -2.44 19.17 16.26
C VAL A 737 -1.74 19.88 17.40
N ALA A 738 -0.72 19.27 18.00
CA ALA A 738 0.05 19.88 19.08
C ALA A 738 0.72 21.20 18.68
N LEU A 739 1.07 21.35 17.40
CA LEU A 739 1.67 22.55 16.81
C LEU A 739 0.64 23.53 16.24
N ALA A 740 -0.66 23.23 16.34
CA ALA A 740 -1.71 24.10 15.81
C ALA A 740 -1.61 25.53 16.38
N GLY A 741 -1.77 26.52 15.50
CA GLY A 741 -1.62 27.94 15.84
C GLY A 741 -0.17 28.46 15.85
N LEU A 742 0.83 27.58 15.76
CA LEU A 742 2.24 27.99 15.63
C LEU A 742 2.64 28.04 14.15
N PRO A 743 3.21 29.15 13.64
CA PRO A 743 3.66 29.22 12.26
C PRO A 743 4.91 28.37 12.03
N VAL A 744 4.76 27.14 11.54
CA VAL A 744 5.90 26.22 11.32
C VAL A 744 6.81 26.56 10.12
N ASN A 745 6.51 27.64 9.40
CA ASN A 745 7.21 28.04 8.17
C ASN A 745 8.10 29.28 8.37
N ASP A 746 9.10 29.42 7.51
CA ASP A 746 10.04 30.56 7.53
C ASP A 746 9.51 31.83 6.83
N LYS A 747 8.30 31.80 6.28
CA LYS A 747 7.68 32.96 5.62
C LYS A 747 6.93 33.86 6.62
N SER A 748 6.55 33.31 7.76
CA SER A 748 5.81 34.01 8.81
C SER A 748 6.78 34.63 9.83
N PRO A 749 6.40 35.71 10.51
CA PRO A 749 7.18 36.23 11.63
C PRO A 749 7.40 35.17 12.70
N ALA A 750 8.57 35.20 13.35
CA ALA A 750 8.86 34.29 14.45
C ALA A 750 7.85 34.53 15.60
N PRO A 751 7.20 33.47 16.10
CA PRO A 751 6.26 33.56 17.22
C PRO A 751 6.99 33.86 18.54
N ALA A 752 6.25 34.21 19.59
CA ALA A 752 6.84 34.46 20.89
C ALA A 752 7.45 33.17 21.48
N SER A 753 8.57 33.28 22.20
CA SER A 753 9.26 32.11 22.77
C SER A 753 8.36 31.27 23.68
N ALA A 754 7.44 31.90 24.41
CA ALA A 754 6.45 31.20 25.25
C ALA A 754 5.50 30.31 24.44
N ASP A 755 5.04 30.77 23.27
CA ASP A 755 4.15 30.00 22.39
C ASP A 755 4.88 28.79 21.80
N VAL A 756 6.15 28.96 21.43
CA VAL A 756 7.02 27.87 20.95
C VAL A 756 7.21 26.83 22.05
N GLN A 757 7.55 27.25 23.27
CA GLN A 757 7.75 26.35 24.40
C GLN A 757 6.49 25.54 24.72
N ALA A 758 5.32 26.18 24.72
CA ALA A 758 4.05 25.51 24.94
C ALA A 758 3.73 24.49 23.82
N ALA A 759 3.96 24.85 22.56
CA ALA A 759 3.74 23.95 21.42
C ALA A 759 4.71 22.76 21.42
N VAL A 760 5.99 22.99 21.72
CA VAL A 760 7.01 21.94 21.85
C VAL A 760 6.68 20.99 23.00
N ALA A 761 6.17 21.50 24.12
CA ALA A 761 5.73 20.66 25.24
C ALA A 761 4.55 19.75 24.88
N ARG A 762 3.53 20.29 24.18
CA ARG A 762 2.42 19.48 23.65
C ARG A 762 2.91 18.43 22.65
N PHE A 763 3.80 18.83 21.74
CA PHE A 763 4.36 17.92 20.73
C PHE A 763 5.13 16.78 21.39
N ALA A 764 5.98 17.10 22.37
CA ALA A 764 6.74 16.11 23.13
C ALA A 764 5.81 15.13 23.85
N THR A 765 4.75 15.64 24.49
CA THR A 765 3.75 14.79 25.16
C THR A 765 3.05 13.83 24.18
N ALA A 766 2.65 14.33 23.01
CA ALA A 766 2.07 13.50 21.95
C ALA A 766 3.07 12.44 21.44
N ALA A 767 4.31 12.84 21.19
CA ALA A 767 5.39 11.95 20.75
C ALA A 767 5.71 10.87 21.80
N PHE A 768 5.56 11.20 23.09
CA PHE A 768 5.76 10.30 24.22
C PHE A 768 4.48 9.58 24.65
N ARG A 769 3.51 9.44 23.73
CA ARG A 769 2.29 8.63 23.92
C ARG A 769 1.50 9.05 25.16
N GLY A 770 1.35 10.36 25.35
CA GLY A 770 0.64 10.96 26.48
C GLY A 770 1.48 11.14 27.75
N THR A 771 2.75 10.70 27.75
CA THR A 771 3.63 10.88 28.92
C THR A 771 4.20 12.29 28.95
N GLU A 772 3.97 13.01 30.05
CA GLU A 772 4.53 14.36 30.22
C GLU A 772 6.07 14.32 30.36
N PRO A 773 6.81 15.10 29.55
CA PRO A 773 8.25 15.20 29.70
C PRO A 773 8.66 15.98 30.95
N PRO A 774 9.80 15.65 31.58
CA PRO A 774 10.32 16.43 32.70
C PRO A 774 10.55 17.91 32.34
N ALA A 775 10.32 18.81 33.29
CA ALA A 775 10.52 20.25 33.08
C ALA A 775 11.96 20.60 32.64
N SER A 776 12.96 19.88 33.15
CA SER A 776 14.36 20.05 32.74
C SER A 776 14.61 19.67 31.27
N TYR A 777 13.88 18.68 30.76
CA TYR A 777 13.94 18.30 29.35
C TYR A 777 13.32 19.40 28.47
N LEU A 778 12.17 19.95 28.87
CA LEU A 778 11.52 21.07 28.18
C LEU A 778 12.40 22.33 28.14
N GLN A 779 13.08 22.65 29.24
CA GLN A 779 14.04 23.78 29.30
C GLN A 779 15.20 23.60 28.32
N ARG A 780 15.71 22.37 28.15
CA ARG A 780 16.75 22.08 27.16
C ARG A 780 16.24 22.26 25.73
N LEU A 781 15.03 21.78 25.42
CA LEU A 781 14.43 21.99 24.10
C LEU A 781 14.27 23.49 23.78
N ALA A 782 13.86 24.29 24.76
CA ALA A 782 13.80 25.75 24.64
C ALA A 782 15.18 26.37 24.37
N SER A 783 16.21 25.93 25.11
CA SER A 783 17.59 26.37 24.91
C SER A 783 18.14 26.02 23.52
N ILE A 784 17.84 24.82 23.01
CA ILE A 784 18.21 24.40 21.66
C ILE A 784 17.59 25.33 20.63
N TYR A 785 16.29 25.60 20.75
CA TYR A 785 15.57 26.49 19.86
C TYR A 785 16.17 27.91 19.86
N ASP A 786 16.37 28.51 21.05
CA ASP A 786 16.93 29.85 21.20
C ASP A 786 18.38 29.94 20.69
N THR A 787 19.17 28.89 20.90
CA THR A 787 20.56 28.81 20.41
C THR A 787 20.60 28.78 18.89
N GLN A 788 19.71 28.02 18.25
CA GLN A 788 19.63 27.99 16.79
C GLN A 788 19.27 29.36 16.21
N LEU A 789 18.33 30.09 16.84
CA LEU A 789 18.02 31.46 16.44
C LEU A 789 19.21 32.40 16.60
N LYS A 790 19.94 32.33 17.72
CA LYS A 790 21.17 33.12 17.95
C LYS A 790 22.24 32.84 16.91
N ASN A 791 22.32 31.60 16.42
CA ASN A 791 23.24 31.18 15.36
C ASN A 791 22.76 31.58 13.95
N GLY A 792 21.67 32.33 13.82
CA GLY A 792 21.16 32.85 12.56
C GLY A 792 20.18 31.92 11.83
N ALA A 793 19.76 30.80 12.45
CA ALA A 793 18.70 29.97 11.88
C ALA A 793 17.36 30.72 11.90
N LYS A 794 16.52 30.46 10.90
CA LYS A 794 15.13 30.94 10.88
C LYS A 794 14.25 30.08 11.80
N HIS A 795 13.09 30.61 12.19
CA HIS A 795 12.16 29.96 13.12
C HIS A 795 11.82 28.51 12.74
N GLY A 796 11.40 28.26 11.50
CA GLY A 796 10.99 26.93 11.05
C GLY A 796 12.17 25.95 11.01
N ALA A 797 13.37 26.43 10.69
CA ALA A 797 14.60 25.62 10.81
C ALA A 797 14.92 25.28 12.28
N ALA A 798 14.93 26.27 13.17
CA ALA A 798 15.18 26.07 14.60
C ALA A 798 14.15 25.12 15.24
N LEU A 799 12.87 25.29 14.92
CA LEU A 799 11.79 24.43 15.41
C LEU A 799 11.98 22.99 14.96
N ARG A 800 12.29 22.74 13.68
CA ARG A 800 12.52 21.38 13.16
C ARG A 800 13.67 20.67 13.88
N GLU A 801 14.76 21.38 14.15
CA GLU A 801 15.88 20.81 14.90
C GLU A 801 15.48 20.44 16.33
N THR A 802 14.75 21.32 17.01
CA THR A 802 14.25 21.05 18.36
C THR A 802 13.29 19.86 18.41
N LEU A 803 12.37 19.76 17.44
CA LEU A 803 11.43 18.63 17.38
C LEU A 803 12.13 17.33 16.94
N ALA A 804 13.16 17.38 16.10
CA ALA A 804 13.94 16.20 15.72
C ALA A 804 14.62 15.56 16.94
N VAL A 805 15.07 16.36 17.92
CA VAL A 805 15.60 15.87 19.21
C VAL A 805 14.55 15.10 20.02
N VAL A 806 13.27 15.48 19.93
CA VAL A 806 12.17 14.73 20.53
C VAL A 806 12.03 13.35 19.86
N LEU A 807 12.01 13.32 18.52
CA LEU A 807 11.83 12.12 17.70
C LEU A 807 13.02 11.16 17.70
N SER A 808 14.17 11.58 18.23
CA SER A 808 15.34 10.74 18.45
C SER A 808 15.61 10.45 19.93
N SER A 809 14.77 10.93 20.84
CA SER A 809 14.99 10.75 22.27
C SER A 809 14.66 9.33 22.74
N PRO A 810 15.27 8.86 23.86
CA PRO A 810 14.93 7.57 24.42
C PRO A 810 13.44 7.41 24.77
N MET A 811 12.77 8.48 25.24
CA MET A 811 11.34 8.44 25.56
C MET A 811 10.46 8.27 24.31
N PHE A 812 10.94 8.66 23.13
CA PHE A 812 10.27 8.39 21.86
C PHE A 812 10.57 6.97 21.36
N LEU A 813 11.86 6.62 21.33
CA LEU A 813 12.36 5.42 20.68
C LEU A 813 12.15 4.14 21.49
N TYR A 814 11.92 4.24 22.80
CA TYR A 814 11.75 3.08 23.68
C TYR A 814 10.36 3.05 24.31
N LEU A 815 9.81 1.86 24.41
CA LEU A 815 8.63 1.54 25.20
C LEU A 815 9.10 1.27 26.63
N ALA A 816 8.62 2.09 27.58
CA ALA A 816 8.96 1.93 28.98
C ALA A 816 8.31 0.66 29.55
N GLU A 817 9.12 -0.19 30.19
CA GLU A 817 8.63 -1.31 30.98
C GLU A 817 8.94 -1.05 32.46
N PRO A 818 8.01 -1.34 33.40
CA PRO A 818 8.31 -1.18 34.82
C PRO A 818 9.53 -2.02 35.20
N THR A 819 10.51 -1.38 35.85
CA THR A 819 11.71 -2.02 36.38
C THR A 819 11.36 -2.84 37.62
N ALA A 820 12.08 -3.94 37.84
CA ALA A 820 11.81 -4.89 38.92
C ALA A 820 12.04 -4.33 40.35
N ASP A 821 12.72 -3.18 40.45
CA ASP A 821 13.10 -2.57 41.74
C ASP A 821 11.93 -1.88 42.46
N GLU A 822 10.82 -1.64 41.77
CA GLU A 822 9.55 -1.34 42.43
C GLU A 822 8.68 -2.60 42.37
N LYS A 823 8.50 -3.25 43.54
CA LYS A 823 7.54 -4.35 43.82
C LYS A 823 6.52 -4.52 42.69
N ARG A 824 6.59 -5.62 41.92
CA ARG A 824 5.63 -6.03 40.87
C ARG A 824 4.35 -5.16 40.89
N ARG A 825 4.36 -4.05 40.15
CA ARG A 825 3.21 -3.15 40.11
C ARG A 825 2.36 -3.46 38.88
N PRO A 826 1.04 -3.32 38.97
CA PRO A 826 0.22 -3.31 37.77
C PRO A 826 0.68 -2.19 36.83
N LEU A 827 0.55 -2.44 35.53
CA LEU A 827 0.75 -1.41 34.50
C LEU A 827 -0.28 -0.29 34.71
N THR A 828 0.12 0.94 34.45
CA THR A 828 -0.84 2.05 34.33
C THR A 828 -1.69 1.86 33.07
N GLY A 829 -2.84 2.53 32.99
CA GLY A 829 -3.68 2.53 31.79
C GLY A 829 -2.88 2.85 30.51
N PRO A 830 -2.12 3.96 30.48
CA PRO A 830 -1.29 4.33 29.32
C PRO A 830 -0.19 3.31 28.97
N GLU A 831 0.42 2.67 29.98
CA GLU A 831 1.41 1.61 29.76
C GLU A 831 0.78 0.36 29.13
N LEU A 832 -0.42 -0.01 29.56
CA LEU A 832 -1.17 -1.13 28.99
C LEU A 832 -1.66 -0.82 27.56
N ALA A 833 -2.23 0.37 27.35
CA ALA A 833 -2.67 0.89 26.06
C ALA A 833 -1.54 0.83 25.03
N THR A 834 -0.38 1.38 25.39
CA THR A 834 0.83 1.37 24.55
C THR A 834 1.29 -0.05 24.24
N ARG A 835 1.29 -0.96 25.21
CA ARG A 835 1.68 -2.36 24.95
C ARG A 835 0.73 -3.05 23.98
N LEU A 836 -0.57 -2.90 24.18
CA LEU A 836 -1.59 -3.51 23.33
C LEU A 836 -1.52 -2.95 21.90
N SER A 837 -1.34 -1.64 21.73
CA SER A 837 -1.31 -1.00 20.42
C SER A 837 -0.12 -1.49 19.57
N TYR A 838 1.09 -1.50 20.13
CA TYR A 838 2.28 -1.95 19.41
C TYR A 838 2.26 -3.46 19.16
N PHE A 839 1.64 -4.24 20.05
CA PHE A 839 1.45 -5.68 19.85
C PHE A 839 0.45 -5.99 18.73
N LEU A 840 -0.70 -5.30 18.69
CA LEU A 840 -1.80 -5.61 17.76
C LEU A 840 -1.61 -4.99 16.37
N TRP A 841 -1.11 -3.75 16.28
CA TRP A 841 -1.01 -3.03 14.99
C TRP A 841 0.34 -2.33 14.76
N SER A 842 1.34 -2.56 15.62
CA SER A 842 2.70 -1.99 15.46
C SER A 842 2.72 -0.46 15.31
N ALA A 843 1.84 0.26 16.03
CA ALA A 843 1.76 1.72 16.04
C ALA A 843 1.35 2.22 17.44
N PRO A 844 1.52 3.52 17.75
CA PRO A 844 1.09 4.08 19.03
C PRO A 844 -0.42 3.92 19.26
N PRO A 845 -0.87 3.98 20.52
CA PRO A 845 -2.30 3.98 20.84
C PRO A 845 -2.94 5.28 20.34
N ASP A 846 -4.21 5.21 19.93
CA ASP A 846 -5.00 6.40 19.64
C ASP A 846 -5.51 7.04 20.95
N GLU A 847 -6.16 8.21 20.83
CA GLU A 847 -6.70 8.93 21.99
C GLU A 847 -7.82 8.16 22.71
N ALA A 848 -8.54 7.27 22.02
CA ALA A 848 -9.59 6.46 22.64
C ALA A 848 -9.00 5.32 23.49
N LEU A 849 -7.83 4.81 23.12
CA LEU A 849 -7.13 3.75 23.85
C LEU A 849 -6.27 4.28 25.00
N LEU A 850 -5.73 5.50 24.90
CA LEU A 850 -4.96 6.19 25.96
C LEU A 850 -5.86 6.66 27.11
#